data_AF-A0A2U8I7B5-F1
#
_entry.id   AF-A0A2U8I7B5-F1
#
_cell.length_a   1.000
_cell.length_b   1.000
_cell.length_c   1.000
_cell.angle_alpha   90.00
_cell.angle_beta   90.00
_cell.angle_gamma   90.00
#
_symmetry.space_group_name_H-M   'P 1'
#
loop_
_entity.id
_entity.type
_entity.pdbx_description
1 polymer ?
#
loop_
_entity_poly.entity_id
_entity_poly.type
_entity_poly.pdbx_seq_one_letter_code
_entity_poly.pdbx_strand_id
1 'polypeptide(L)'
;MELQTVQYLDVARQLGDIKIDKSEYDKKENYYKFITARNQYLNLTTSSTPSNKVEPAQLDETSLLLKMMFYLDKWVAINNNKGERRYNPFLAQILLARKNTIMETVPKTIHFICLCTMTDIQRDYINLWLKNNPDYLVKIWTDDDSLLVQKLVTCIQEKAAKETLMYFLPRNFNNFQETIKIFLKFKSKGNTYYTNETNQEKNEIEFFDEYFYNNPLNTEFNKTITTLIDVSIELREGHLNFDIIEMTYPEEIEVIKRTFIRQKYNSFSQRFFYWQEKFYRYFLNEKEKGDVCFDQCVIDFCIKNGLEERENLEKERTKNRAIFTKMRDYLKAANPENNIELIYKNPDGNFQSNYLNELRGNLSAASGIFALNVLISEGGIYLGTDLLPAINENLFVDLIDKTPDDPNGTLSQTIISRIILDELGNDGQMPGRTEALVKSYQLDKIDPQIESSIKNIIIEAKQRKIPLFMGLDEIKVDPYFQSSYADGNVKMLIASVKEGENNQFISKLLNNWIETYRIILQHGIHAIQLSVPNSLRNAITSTQEAFARKNLKVNAKALIHYHWDILSQYEQAIPELLGTPAYDCVYSQLLKELLNSESVETQTIDFYSFQKKVTPSFNSATFLTEEATQSHLMGAQRYLKPFINSPQYVGQCIIQLKDDVISEKTAKFLYNNNSDISEWYRYDEETKRLIPQSVGTQIDSQQEKCLIWVGNGYPIAIIDAINFLQLTQQILLKNNFHVEQMTLIACQPRRTGPIAGVGNKTLSIEGFFMLAKTVNPR
;
A
#
# COMPACT_ATOMS: atom_id res chain seq x y z
N MET A 1 9.64 39.71 11.72
CA MET A 1 10.45 40.55 10.82
C MET A 1 11.86 40.76 11.37
N GLU A 2 12.07 41.43 12.51
CA GLU A 2 13.42 41.65 13.07
C GLU A 2 14.20 40.35 13.36
N LEU A 3 13.55 39.31 13.87
CA LEU A 3 14.19 38.03 14.19
C LEU A 3 14.72 37.27 12.95
N GLN A 4 13.96 37.26 11.84
CA GLN A 4 14.37 36.62 10.60
C GLN A 4 15.55 37.33 9.95
N THR A 5 15.58 38.67 9.98
CA THR A 5 16.71 39.45 9.49
C THR A 5 17.97 39.18 10.33
N VAL A 6 17.84 39.09 11.66
CA VAL A 6 18.98 38.78 12.55
C VAL A 6 19.56 37.39 12.27
N GLN A 7 18.70 36.38 12.07
CA GLN A 7 19.15 35.02 11.73
C GLN A 7 19.85 34.95 10.37
N TYR A 8 19.32 35.64 9.35
CA TYR A 8 19.98 35.76 8.04
C TYR A 8 21.40 36.34 8.19
N LEU A 9 21.52 37.47 8.92
CA LEU A 9 22.80 38.15 9.10
C LEU A 9 23.81 37.29 9.86
N ASP A 10 23.37 36.49 10.84
CA ASP A 10 24.27 35.56 11.53
C ASP A 10 24.77 34.45 10.59
N VAL A 11 23.89 33.85 9.79
CA VAL A 11 24.27 32.84 8.78
C VAL A 11 25.23 33.45 7.77
N ALA A 12 24.92 34.63 7.23
CA ALA A 12 25.78 35.35 6.29
C ALA A 12 27.16 35.66 6.88
N ARG A 13 27.22 36.05 8.16
CA ARG A 13 28.49 36.26 8.87
C ARG A 13 29.30 34.97 8.99
N GLN A 14 28.68 33.86 9.41
CA GLN A 14 29.35 32.56 9.52
C GLN A 14 29.89 32.07 8.16
N LEU A 15 29.13 32.30 7.08
CA LEU A 15 29.53 31.97 5.71
C LEU A 15 30.65 32.90 5.19
N GLY A 16 30.60 34.19 5.52
CA GLY A 16 31.63 35.17 5.17
C GLY A 16 32.98 34.91 5.85
N ASP A 17 32.97 34.25 7.01
CA ASP A 17 34.18 33.82 7.73
C ASP A 17 34.90 32.63 7.08
N ILE A 18 34.36 32.05 5.99
CA ILE A 18 34.97 30.92 5.29
C ILE A 18 36.07 31.40 4.33
N LYS A 19 37.30 30.95 4.58
CA LYS A 19 38.45 31.17 3.71
C LYS A 19 38.29 30.39 2.41
N ILE A 20 38.44 31.08 1.28
CA ILE A 20 38.49 30.44 -0.03
C ILE A 20 39.90 29.89 -0.25
N ASP A 21 40.01 28.57 -0.36
CA ASP A 21 41.23 27.91 -0.82
C ASP A 21 41.19 27.85 -2.34
N LYS A 22 42.03 28.67 -2.99
CA LYS A 22 42.06 28.78 -4.46
C LYS A 22 42.49 27.47 -5.12
N SER A 23 43.35 26.69 -4.47
CA SER A 23 43.82 25.40 -4.99
C SER A 23 42.72 24.33 -4.99
N GLU A 24 41.85 24.35 -3.98
CA GLU A 24 40.67 23.48 -3.89
C GLU A 24 39.56 23.97 -4.82
N TYR A 25 39.34 25.27 -4.91
CA TYR A 25 38.35 25.89 -5.80
C TYR A 25 38.57 25.56 -7.27
N ASP A 26 39.83 25.55 -7.72
CA ASP A 26 40.14 25.27 -9.13
C ASP A 26 40.20 23.76 -9.44
N LYS A 27 40.25 22.88 -8.42
CA LYS A 27 40.45 21.41 -8.61
C LYS A 27 39.29 20.54 -8.16
N LYS A 28 38.50 20.95 -7.17
CA LYS A 28 37.42 20.14 -6.58
C LYS A 28 36.06 20.74 -6.91
N GLU A 29 35.36 20.07 -7.82
CA GLU A 29 34.04 20.50 -8.31
C GLU A 29 33.04 20.78 -7.17
N ASN A 30 32.95 19.89 -6.17
CA ASN A 30 32.04 20.09 -5.04
C ASN A 30 32.40 21.33 -4.18
N TYR A 31 33.69 21.61 -4.00
CA TYR A 31 34.15 22.81 -3.29
C TYR A 31 33.80 24.08 -4.09
N TYR A 32 34.07 24.07 -5.41
CA TYR A 32 33.68 25.15 -6.32
C TYR A 32 32.18 25.45 -6.26
N LYS A 33 31.34 24.42 -6.36
CA LYS A 33 29.87 24.58 -6.35
C LYS A 33 29.35 25.06 -5.00
N PHE A 34 29.93 24.58 -3.88
CA PHE A 34 29.64 25.11 -2.55
C PHE A 34 29.96 26.61 -2.44
N ILE A 35 31.19 27.02 -2.80
CA ILE A 35 31.63 28.41 -2.69
C ILE A 35 30.83 29.32 -3.63
N THR A 36 30.45 28.83 -4.81
CA THR A 36 29.59 29.56 -5.75
C THR A 36 28.22 29.84 -5.14
N ALA A 37 27.54 28.82 -4.61
CA ALA A 37 26.25 28.98 -3.95
C ALA A 37 26.35 29.90 -2.72
N ARG A 38 27.42 29.77 -1.93
CA ARG A 38 27.71 30.67 -0.80
C ARG A 38 27.84 32.12 -1.25
N ASN A 39 28.62 32.40 -2.30
CA ASN A 39 28.80 33.78 -2.77
C ASN A 39 27.50 34.38 -3.29
N GLN A 40 26.66 33.59 -3.97
CA GLN A 40 25.32 34.00 -4.36
C GLN A 40 24.46 34.34 -3.14
N TYR A 41 24.50 33.50 -2.09
CA TYR A 41 23.78 33.74 -0.84
C TYR A 41 24.20 35.04 -0.15
N LEU A 42 25.50 35.32 -0.08
CA LEU A 42 26.03 36.55 0.51
C LEU A 42 25.66 37.82 -0.29
N ASN A 43 25.42 37.67 -1.59
CA ASN A 43 25.08 38.79 -2.46
C ASN A 43 23.57 39.13 -2.46
N LEU A 44 22.71 38.26 -1.90
CA LEU A 44 21.25 38.43 -1.85
C LEU A 44 20.80 39.79 -1.27
N THR A 45 21.58 40.42 -0.39
CA THR A 45 21.26 41.71 0.23
C THR A 45 22.06 42.90 -0.30
N THR A 46 22.97 42.70 -1.26
CA THR A 46 23.86 43.77 -1.79
C THR A 46 23.32 44.48 -3.04
N SER A 47 22.20 44.01 -3.59
CA SER A 47 21.67 44.42 -4.90
C SER A 47 20.54 45.48 -4.85
N SER A 48 20.28 46.13 -3.71
CA SER A 48 19.34 47.26 -3.65
C SER A 48 19.80 48.34 -2.67
N THR A 49 19.59 49.60 -3.08
CA THR A 49 19.98 50.84 -2.42
C THR A 49 19.54 50.91 -0.94
N PRO A 50 20.23 51.67 -0.06
CA PRO A 50 20.07 51.60 1.40
C PRO A 50 18.72 52.04 1.97
N SER A 51 17.74 52.40 1.13
CA SER A 51 16.45 52.95 1.57
C SER A 51 15.25 52.01 1.47
N ASN A 52 15.39 50.78 0.95
CA ASN A 52 14.34 49.75 1.01
C ASN A 52 14.97 48.39 1.31
N LYS A 53 14.82 47.90 2.55
CA LYS A 53 15.17 46.53 2.95
C LYS A 53 14.22 45.55 2.25
N VAL A 54 14.55 45.13 1.03
CA VAL A 54 13.84 44.02 0.36
C VAL A 54 14.55 42.74 0.78
N GLU A 55 13.87 41.87 1.54
CA GLU A 55 14.35 40.51 1.81
C GLU A 55 14.56 39.76 0.48
N PRO A 56 15.57 38.89 0.38
CA PRO A 56 15.67 38.03 -0.80
C PRO A 56 14.41 37.21 -1.00
N ALA A 57 14.05 36.95 -2.26
CA ALA A 57 12.94 36.05 -2.56
C ALA A 57 13.18 34.71 -1.84
N GLN A 58 12.24 34.28 -0.99
CA GLN A 58 12.38 33.09 -0.14
C GLN A 58 12.77 31.83 -0.93
N LEU A 59 12.32 31.73 -2.17
CA LEU A 59 12.65 30.66 -3.11
C LEU A 59 14.14 30.65 -3.49
N ASP A 60 14.72 31.82 -3.77
CA ASP A 60 16.14 31.95 -4.12
C ASP A 60 17.03 31.62 -2.91
N GLU A 61 16.64 32.09 -1.73
CA GLU A 61 17.36 31.78 -0.49
C GLU A 61 17.35 30.28 -0.21
N THR A 62 16.17 29.64 -0.23
CA THR A 62 15.99 28.21 0.03
C THR A 62 16.80 27.35 -0.95
N SER A 63 16.76 27.71 -2.24
CA SER A 63 17.53 27.05 -3.30
C SER A 63 19.04 27.06 -3.01
N LEU A 64 19.58 28.17 -2.53
CA LEU A 64 20.99 28.32 -2.19
C LEU A 64 21.36 27.55 -0.91
N LEU A 65 20.49 27.57 0.10
CA LEU A 65 20.68 26.77 1.33
C LEU A 65 20.74 25.27 1.00
N LEU A 66 19.80 24.76 0.20
CA LEU A 66 19.76 23.36 -0.25
C LEU A 66 21.04 22.98 -1.01
N LYS A 67 21.49 23.81 -1.96
CA LYS A 67 22.76 23.63 -2.69
C LYS A 67 23.95 23.52 -1.73
N MET A 68 24.07 24.46 -0.78
CA MET A 68 25.19 24.47 0.17
C MET A 68 25.18 23.21 1.05
N MET A 69 24.04 22.81 1.60
CA MET A 69 23.92 21.60 2.42
C MET A 69 24.29 20.33 1.63
N PHE A 70 23.82 20.22 0.38
CA PHE A 70 24.14 19.07 -0.46
C PHE A 70 25.65 18.90 -0.69
N TYR A 71 26.37 19.99 -0.95
CA TYR A 71 27.82 19.92 -1.14
C TYR A 71 28.59 19.73 0.16
N LEU A 72 28.06 20.16 1.32
CA LEU A 72 28.65 19.85 2.63
C LEU A 72 28.63 18.36 2.96
N ASP A 73 27.53 17.68 2.60
CA ASP A 73 27.37 16.23 2.77
C ASP A 73 28.38 15.42 1.93
N LYS A 74 28.97 16.04 0.88
CA LYS A 74 30.07 15.49 0.08
C LYS A 74 31.46 15.72 0.72
N TRP A 75 31.51 16.03 2.02
CA TRP A 75 32.73 16.14 2.83
C TRP A 75 33.75 17.17 2.30
N VAL A 76 33.27 18.29 1.77
CA VAL A 76 34.11 19.41 1.36
C VAL A 76 34.86 19.97 2.58
N ALA A 77 36.18 20.10 2.51
CA ALA A 77 36.98 20.63 3.62
C ALA A 77 36.87 22.16 3.67
N ILE A 78 36.35 22.70 4.77
CA ILE A 78 36.13 24.14 4.94
C ILE A 78 37.02 24.67 6.07
N ASN A 79 37.71 25.77 5.81
CA ASN A 79 38.52 26.46 6.81
C ASN A 79 37.98 27.87 7.02
N ASN A 80 38.09 28.40 8.24
CA ASN A 80 37.80 29.80 8.51
C ASN A 80 38.96 30.72 8.06
N ASN A 81 38.76 32.04 8.14
CA ASN A 81 39.78 33.04 7.81
C ASN A 81 41.08 32.93 8.63
N LYS A 82 41.04 32.26 9.80
CA LYS A 82 42.23 31.96 10.63
C LYS A 82 42.94 30.66 10.23
N GLY A 83 42.41 29.91 9.26
CA GLY A 83 42.95 28.62 8.81
C GLY A 83 42.49 27.43 9.65
N GLU A 84 41.56 27.61 10.58
CA GLU A 84 41.00 26.53 11.40
C GLU A 84 39.92 25.77 10.62
N ARG A 85 39.95 24.44 10.68
CA ARG A 85 38.95 23.59 10.03
C ARG A 85 37.58 23.79 10.68
N ARG A 86 36.60 24.21 9.89
CA ARG A 86 35.18 24.26 10.27
C ARG A 86 34.60 22.86 10.23
N TYR A 87 33.79 22.53 11.22
CA TYR A 87 33.08 21.25 11.31
C TYR A 87 31.85 21.27 10.37
N ASN A 88 31.85 20.42 9.33
CA ASN A 88 30.77 20.40 8.33
C ASN A 88 29.37 20.19 8.93
N PRO A 89 29.16 19.28 9.91
CA PRO A 89 27.84 19.10 10.51
C PRO A 89 27.32 20.34 11.24
N PHE A 90 28.21 21.16 11.83
CA PHE A 90 27.81 22.43 12.45
C PHE A 90 27.30 23.43 11.41
N LEU A 91 28.01 23.58 10.29
CA LEU A 91 27.54 24.45 9.20
C LEU A 91 26.23 23.95 8.60
N ALA A 92 26.09 22.63 8.39
CA ALA A 92 24.85 22.03 7.89
C ALA A 92 23.67 22.32 8.83
N GLN A 93 23.87 22.22 10.15
CA GLN A 93 22.84 22.56 11.15
C GLN A 93 22.43 24.04 11.11
N ILE A 94 23.38 24.97 10.94
CA ILE A 94 23.06 26.40 10.81
C ILE A 94 22.23 26.66 9.56
N LEU A 95 22.62 26.07 8.42
CA LEU A 95 21.89 26.21 7.16
C LEU A 95 20.49 25.60 7.25
N LEU A 96 20.35 24.43 7.85
CA LEU A 96 19.07 23.77 8.07
C LEU A 96 18.17 24.58 9.02
N ALA A 97 18.72 25.12 10.11
CA ALA A 97 17.99 25.98 11.03
C ALA A 97 17.47 27.23 10.31
N ARG A 98 18.30 27.86 9.47
CA ARG A 98 17.87 29.00 8.65
C ARG A 98 16.76 28.60 7.68
N LYS A 99 16.92 27.48 6.96
CA LYS A 99 15.90 26.96 6.05
C LYS A 99 14.56 26.76 6.77
N ASN A 100 14.57 26.17 7.96
CA ASN A 100 13.36 25.94 8.75
C ASN A 100 12.69 27.25 9.21
N THR A 101 13.44 28.34 9.39
CA THR A 101 12.88 29.65 9.78
C THR A 101 12.23 30.43 8.65
N ILE A 102 12.51 30.05 7.40
CA ILE A 102 11.96 30.68 6.18
C ILE A 102 10.92 29.79 5.48
N MET A 103 10.51 28.69 6.14
CA MET A 103 9.42 27.85 5.62
C MET A 103 8.11 28.61 5.50
N GLU A 104 7.32 28.25 4.50
CA GLU A 104 6.04 28.88 4.19
C GLU A 104 4.90 28.23 4.98
N THR A 105 4.02 29.06 5.53
CA THR A 105 2.80 28.59 6.19
C THR A 105 1.83 28.01 5.16
N VAL A 106 1.28 26.84 5.47
CA VAL A 106 0.25 26.17 4.69
C VAL A 106 -1.12 26.77 5.04
N PRO A 107 -2.03 26.97 4.06
CA PRO A 107 -3.39 27.41 4.34
C PRO A 107 -4.07 26.55 5.41
N LYS A 108 -4.82 27.18 6.33
CA LYS A 108 -5.57 26.48 7.38
C LYS A 108 -6.86 25.85 6.85
N THR A 109 -6.72 24.98 5.86
CA THR A 109 -7.81 24.24 5.23
C THR A 109 -7.48 22.75 5.22
N ILE A 110 -8.40 21.93 5.74
CA ILE A 110 -8.34 20.48 5.68
C ILE A 110 -9.28 20.00 4.58
N HIS A 111 -8.79 19.15 3.70
CA HIS A 111 -9.51 18.58 2.58
C HIS A 111 -9.66 17.07 2.78
N PHE A 112 -10.91 16.59 2.81
CA PHE A 112 -11.24 15.17 2.72
C PHE A 112 -11.81 14.88 1.34
N ILE A 113 -11.25 13.91 0.60
CA ILE A 113 -11.78 13.47 -0.69
C ILE A 113 -12.56 12.18 -0.50
N CYS A 114 -13.86 12.22 -0.78
CA CYS A 114 -14.77 11.11 -0.53
C CYS A 114 -15.56 10.81 -1.80
N LEU A 115 -15.18 9.73 -2.48
CA LEU A 115 -15.82 9.30 -3.71
C LEU A 115 -16.90 8.24 -3.39
N CYS A 116 -18.01 8.27 -4.14
CA CYS A 116 -19.15 7.33 -4.05
C CYS A 116 -19.95 7.36 -2.74
N THR A 117 -19.32 7.16 -1.59
CA THR A 117 -20.01 7.04 -0.29
C THR A 117 -19.05 7.31 0.88
N MET A 118 -19.60 7.39 2.09
CA MET A 118 -18.83 7.54 3.34
C MET A 118 -19.47 6.69 4.44
N THR A 119 -18.63 6.04 5.26
CA THR A 119 -19.10 5.25 6.40
C THR A 119 -19.36 6.12 7.63
N ASP A 120 -20.19 5.63 8.55
CA ASP A 120 -20.41 6.32 9.83
C ASP A 120 -19.12 6.41 10.68
N ILE A 121 -18.17 5.48 10.51
CA ILE A 121 -16.87 5.51 11.20
C ILE A 121 -15.99 6.65 10.65
N GLN A 122 -15.91 6.78 9.32
CA GLN A 122 -15.17 7.88 8.68
C GLN A 122 -15.73 9.26 9.09
N ARG A 123 -17.06 9.39 9.21
CA ARG A 123 -17.67 10.60 9.78
C ARG A 123 -17.18 10.86 11.20
N ASP A 124 -17.15 9.85 12.06
CA ASP A 124 -16.70 10.00 13.44
C ASP A 124 -15.21 10.38 13.51
N TYR A 125 -14.38 9.90 12.57
CA TYR A 125 -12.97 10.29 12.45
C TYR A 125 -12.82 11.75 12.02
N ILE A 126 -13.58 12.20 11.02
CA ILE A 126 -13.61 13.62 10.59
C ILE A 126 -14.04 14.52 11.76
N ASN A 127 -15.00 14.07 12.58
CA ASN A 127 -15.43 14.78 13.78
C ASN A 127 -14.27 14.98 14.79
N LEU A 128 -13.35 14.03 14.92
CA LEU A 128 -12.17 14.19 15.78
C LEU A 128 -11.19 15.23 15.21
N TRP A 129 -11.00 15.29 13.90
CA TRP A 129 -10.22 16.35 13.27
C TRP A 129 -10.80 17.74 13.54
N LEU A 130 -12.12 17.89 13.41
CA LEU A 130 -12.84 19.15 13.68
C LEU A 130 -12.67 19.62 15.13
N LYS A 131 -12.81 18.71 16.10
CA LYS A 131 -12.68 19.02 17.53
C LYS A 131 -11.28 19.47 17.93
N ASN A 132 -10.25 18.89 17.31
CA ASN A 132 -8.85 19.20 17.64
C ASN A 132 -8.28 20.36 16.80
N ASN A 133 -9.00 20.83 15.78
CA ASN A 133 -8.56 21.90 14.88
C ASN A 133 -9.72 22.89 14.60
N PRO A 134 -10.24 23.58 15.64
CA PRO A 134 -11.41 24.45 15.50
C PRO A 134 -11.18 25.67 14.60
N ASP A 135 -9.91 26.08 14.42
CA ASP A 135 -9.49 27.21 13.61
C ASP A 135 -9.26 26.87 12.13
N TYR A 136 -9.41 25.60 11.74
CA TYR A 136 -9.27 25.15 10.36
C TYR A 136 -10.62 25.10 9.64
N LEU A 137 -10.63 25.54 8.38
CA LEU A 137 -11.73 25.28 7.44
C LEU A 137 -11.69 23.82 7.02
N VAL A 138 -12.80 23.09 7.13
CA VAL A 138 -12.89 21.71 6.64
C VAL A 138 -13.75 21.65 5.39
N LYS A 139 -13.15 21.18 4.29
CA LYS A 139 -13.81 20.94 3.00
C LYS A 139 -13.91 19.44 2.75
N ILE A 140 -15.12 18.95 2.55
CA ILE A 140 -15.40 17.59 2.14
C ILE A 140 -15.77 17.61 0.66
N TRP A 141 -14.96 16.98 -0.16
CA TRP A 141 -15.11 16.95 -1.60
C TRP A 141 -15.72 15.64 -2.05
N THR A 142 -16.68 15.74 -2.95
CA THR A 142 -17.28 14.59 -3.65
C THR A 142 -17.55 14.96 -5.10
N ASP A 143 -17.63 13.94 -5.94
CA ASP A 143 -18.06 14.06 -7.33
C ASP A 143 -19.53 13.62 -7.43
N ASP A 144 -20.42 14.58 -7.72
CA ASP A 144 -21.86 14.32 -7.82
C ASP A 144 -22.25 13.58 -9.11
N ASP A 145 -21.33 13.51 -10.07
CA ASP A 145 -21.54 12.88 -11.37
C ASP A 145 -21.15 11.40 -11.37
N SER A 146 -20.48 10.89 -10.33
CA SER A 146 -19.89 9.55 -10.30
C SER A 146 -20.23 8.72 -9.05
N LEU A 147 -21.40 8.97 -8.44
CA LEU A 147 -21.87 8.29 -7.24
C LEU A 147 -22.19 6.80 -7.45
N LEU A 148 -22.29 6.34 -8.70
CA LEU A 148 -22.53 4.95 -9.06
C LEU A 148 -21.28 4.17 -9.47
N VAL A 149 -20.08 4.75 -9.40
CA VAL A 149 -18.84 4.05 -9.80
C VAL A 149 -18.67 2.73 -9.06
N GLN A 150 -18.80 2.72 -7.73
CA GLN A 150 -18.67 1.49 -6.95
C GLN A 150 -19.72 0.44 -7.36
N LYS A 151 -20.94 0.89 -7.69
CA LYS A 151 -22.02 0.01 -8.14
C LYS A 151 -21.74 -0.56 -9.54
N LEU A 152 -21.29 0.26 -10.49
CA LEU A 152 -20.83 -0.19 -11.81
C LEU A 152 -19.78 -1.29 -11.67
N VAL A 153 -18.75 -1.01 -10.87
CA VAL A 153 -17.65 -1.93 -10.62
C VAL A 153 -18.16 -3.26 -10.09
N THR A 154 -19.03 -3.23 -9.09
CA THR A 154 -19.65 -4.45 -8.52
C THR A 154 -20.46 -5.22 -9.56
N CYS A 155 -21.29 -4.54 -10.35
CA CYS A 155 -22.08 -5.19 -11.41
C CYS A 155 -21.18 -5.85 -12.48
N ILE A 156 -20.08 -5.19 -12.86
CA ILE A 156 -19.11 -5.75 -13.80
C ILE A 156 -18.41 -6.97 -13.19
N GLN A 157 -18.00 -6.91 -11.92
CA GLN A 157 -17.41 -8.07 -11.22
C GLN A 157 -18.37 -9.25 -11.24
N GLU A 158 -19.61 -9.05 -10.81
CA GLU A 158 -20.63 -10.11 -10.73
C GLU A 158 -20.89 -10.72 -12.10
N LYS A 159 -20.96 -9.89 -13.14
CA LYS A 159 -21.10 -10.33 -14.53
C LYS A 159 -19.90 -11.14 -15.00
N ALA A 160 -18.69 -10.64 -14.82
CA ALA A 160 -17.47 -11.33 -15.21
C ALA A 160 -17.31 -12.65 -14.44
N ALA A 161 -17.60 -12.67 -13.14
CA ALA A 161 -17.59 -13.86 -12.31
C ALA A 161 -18.61 -14.89 -12.82
N LYS A 162 -19.84 -14.48 -13.07
CA LYS A 162 -20.90 -15.36 -13.60
C LYS A 162 -20.50 -15.94 -14.96
N GLU A 163 -19.99 -15.11 -15.86
CA GLU A 163 -19.56 -15.55 -17.19
C GLU A 163 -18.38 -16.52 -17.11
N THR A 164 -17.37 -16.22 -16.29
CA THR A 164 -16.24 -17.11 -16.02
C THR A 164 -16.73 -18.43 -15.46
N LEU A 165 -17.58 -18.39 -14.44
CA LEU A 165 -18.18 -19.60 -13.88
C LEU A 165 -18.95 -20.36 -14.94
N MET A 166 -19.82 -19.72 -15.75
CA MET A 166 -20.57 -20.38 -16.82
C MET A 166 -19.67 -21.08 -17.85
N TYR A 167 -18.52 -20.49 -18.16
CA TYR A 167 -17.54 -21.07 -19.07
C TYR A 167 -16.82 -22.28 -18.48
N PHE A 168 -16.63 -22.32 -17.16
CA PHE A 168 -16.17 -23.50 -16.42
C PHE A 168 -17.33 -24.37 -15.89
N LEU A 169 -18.58 -24.09 -16.25
CA LEU A 169 -19.80 -24.77 -15.79
C LEU A 169 -20.62 -25.39 -16.93
N PRO A 170 -20.07 -26.23 -17.82
CA PRO A 170 -20.79 -27.45 -18.09
C PRO A 170 -20.91 -28.22 -16.75
N ARG A 171 -21.94 -27.89 -15.97
CA ARG A 171 -22.62 -28.63 -14.89
C ARG A 171 -21.74 -29.46 -13.92
N ASN A 172 -21.66 -29.00 -12.66
CA ASN A 172 -21.14 -29.70 -11.46
C ASN A 172 -19.62 -29.71 -11.21
N PHE A 173 -18.90 -28.66 -11.64
CA PHE A 173 -17.50 -28.37 -11.24
C PHE A 173 -17.32 -27.94 -9.77
N ASN A 174 -18.24 -28.31 -8.86
CA ASN A 174 -17.97 -28.15 -7.43
C ASN A 174 -16.90 -29.14 -6.94
N ASN A 175 -16.55 -30.14 -7.74
CA ASN A 175 -15.51 -31.10 -7.41
C ASN A 175 -14.49 -31.23 -8.55
N PHE A 176 -13.39 -30.46 -8.46
CA PHE A 176 -12.18 -30.60 -9.31
C PHE A 176 -11.79 -32.07 -9.52
N GLN A 177 -12.00 -32.91 -8.50
CA GLN A 177 -11.74 -34.35 -8.54
C GLN A 177 -12.56 -35.08 -9.62
N GLU A 178 -13.85 -34.75 -9.79
CA GLU A 178 -14.73 -35.40 -10.79
C GLU A 178 -14.34 -35.04 -12.22
N THR A 179 -14.00 -33.78 -12.43
CA THR A 179 -13.54 -33.30 -13.73
C THR A 179 -12.27 -34.00 -14.19
N ILE A 180 -11.27 -34.12 -13.31
CA ILE A 180 -10.03 -34.83 -13.62
C ILE A 180 -10.28 -36.32 -13.83
N LYS A 181 -11.19 -36.96 -13.07
CA LYS A 181 -11.60 -38.35 -13.31
C LYS A 181 -12.18 -38.55 -14.72
N ILE A 182 -13.10 -37.68 -15.15
CA ILE A 182 -13.72 -37.76 -16.50
C ILE A 182 -12.64 -37.63 -17.57
N PHE A 183 -11.75 -36.65 -17.42
CA PHE A 183 -10.66 -36.41 -18.36
C PHE A 183 -9.66 -37.58 -18.45
N LEU A 184 -9.19 -38.10 -17.31
CA LEU A 184 -8.29 -39.26 -17.26
C LEU A 184 -8.94 -40.52 -17.85
N LYS A 185 -10.24 -40.73 -17.58
CA LYS A 185 -11.02 -41.83 -18.15
C LYS A 185 -11.15 -41.73 -19.67
N PHE A 186 -11.30 -40.52 -20.21
CA PHE A 186 -11.33 -40.30 -21.65
C PHE A 186 -9.97 -40.63 -22.29
N LYS A 187 -8.88 -40.07 -21.76
CA LYS A 187 -7.54 -40.27 -22.33
C LYS A 187 -7.04 -41.71 -22.25
N SER A 188 -7.35 -42.43 -21.17
CA SER A 188 -7.00 -43.85 -21.03
C SER A 188 -7.69 -44.77 -22.05
N LYS A 189 -8.86 -44.38 -22.59
CA LYS A 189 -9.65 -45.19 -23.53
C LYS A 189 -9.38 -44.90 -25.01
N GLY A 190 -8.70 -43.79 -25.33
CA GLY A 190 -8.48 -43.33 -26.70
C GLY A 190 -9.78 -42.93 -27.43
N ASN A 191 -9.66 -42.22 -28.56
CA ASN A 191 -10.77 -41.60 -29.34
C ASN A 191 -11.87 -42.54 -29.88
N THR A 192 -11.93 -43.81 -29.48
CA THR A 192 -12.80 -44.83 -30.11
C THR A 192 -14.20 -44.96 -29.50
N TYR A 193 -14.53 -44.20 -28.45
CA TYR A 193 -15.90 -44.09 -27.96
C TYR A 193 -16.28 -42.61 -27.84
N TYR A 194 -16.92 -42.11 -28.89
CA TYR A 194 -17.83 -40.97 -28.83
C TYR A 194 -19.29 -41.45 -28.93
N THR A 195 -19.55 -42.75 -28.78
CA THR A 195 -20.85 -43.33 -29.17
C THR A 195 -21.83 -43.44 -28.00
N ASN A 196 -21.35 -43.43 -26.74
CA ASN A 196 -22.17 -43.62 -25.55
C ASN A 196 -22.11 -42.46 -24.54
N GLU A 197 -21.21 -41.49 -24.72
CA GLU A 197 -21.15 -40.27 -23.91
C GLU A 197 -22.28 -39.31 -24.29
N THR A 198 -22.85 -38.66 -23.27
CA THR A 198 -23.78 -37.55 -23.48
C THR A 198 -23.08 -36.43 -24.25
N ASN A 199 -23.84 -35.64 -25.03
CA ASN A 199 -23.30 -34.44 -25.70
C ASN A 199 -22.60 -33.48 -24.72
N GLN A 200 -22.93 -33.58 -23.43
CA GLN A 200 -22.34 -32.80 -22.37
C GLN A 200 -20.90 -33.27 -22.04
N GLU A 201 -20.70 -34.56 -21.80
CA GLU A 201 -19.37 -35.14 -21.50
C GLU A 201 -18.39 -34.91 -22.66
N LYS A 202 -18.86 -34.98 -23.91
CA LYS A 202 -18.03 -34.70 -25.09
C LYS A 202 -17.52 -33.26 -25.13
N ASN A 203 -18.39 -32.29 -24.86
CA ASN A 203 -18.00 -30.88 -24.82
C ASN A 203 -17.02 -30.59 -23.67
N GLU A 204 -17.18 -31.25 -22.52
CA GLU A 204 -16.26 -31.14 -21.37
C GLU A 204 -14.87 -31.69 -21.72
N ILE A 205 -14.82 -32.83 -22.40
CA ILE A 205 -13.60 -33.48 -22.87
C ILE A 205 -12.88 -32.62 -23.93
N GLU A 206 -13.60 -32.15 -24.95
CA GLU A 206 -13.04 -31.30 -26.00
C GLU A 206 -12.49 -29.99 -25.43
N PHE A 207 -13.19 -29.39 -24.47
CA PHE A 207 -12.72 -28.22 -23.74
C PHE A 207 -11.39 -28.50 -23.00
N PHE A 208 -11.30 -29.60 -22.25
CA PHE A 208 -10.07 -29.98 -21.55
C PHE A 208 -8.90 -30.23 -22.51
N ASP A 209 -9.18 -30.92 -23.61
CA ASP A 209 -8.18 -31.23 -24.63
C ASP A 209 -7.66 -29.97 -25.31
N GLU A 210 -8.54 -29.05 -25.72
CA GLU A 210 -8.15 -27.80 -26.39
C GLU A 210 -7.41 -26.85 -25.45
N TYR A 211 -7.94 -26.63 -24.25
CA TYR A 211 -7.47 -25.54 -23.37
C TYR A 211 -6.37 -25.94 -22.39
N PHE A 212 -6.36 -27.19 -21.93
CA PHE A 212 -5.42 -27.65 -20.91
C PHE A 212 -4.32 -28.53 -21.49
N TYR A 213 -4.67 -29.50 -22.34
CA TYR A 213 -3.75 -30.52 -22.84
C TYR A 213 -2.99 -30.10 -24.11
N ASN A 214 -3.70 -29.57 -25.11
CA ASN A 214 -3.08 -29.12 -26.37
C ASN A 214 -2.49 -27.71 -26.27
N ASN A 215 -2.69 -27.04 -25.13
CA ASN A 215 -2.11 -25.73 -24.89
C ASN A 215 -0.60 -25.87 -24.63
N PRO A 216 0.28 -25.41 -25.56
CA PRO A 216 1.73 -25.61 -25.46
C PRO A 216 2.36 -24.93 -24.25
N LEU A 217 1.63 -24.02 -23.59
CA LEU A 217 2.04 -23.25 -22.42
C LEU A 217 1.97 -24.06 -21.11
N ASN A 218 1.38 -25.25 -21.15
CA ASN A 218 1.15 -26.13 -20.02
C ASN A 218 2.09 -27.35 -20.05
N THR A 219 3.35 -27.20 -20.47
CA THR A 219 4.26 -28.34 -20.68
C THR A 219 4.44 -29.21 -19.43
N GLU A 220 4.50 -28.59 -18.25
CA GLU A 220 4.57 -29.28 -16.96
C GLU A 220 3.26 -30.00 -16.61
N PHE A 221 2.12 -29.33 -16.80
CA PHE A 221 0.79 -29.95 -16.65
C PHE A 221 0.59 -31.11 -17.62
N ASN A 222 1.02 -30.99 -18.88
CA ASN A 222 0.92 -32.02 -19.89
C ASN A 222 1.77 -33.23 -19.52
N LYS A 223 3.04 -33.02 -19.14
CA LYS A 223 3.91 -34.09 -18.65
C LYS A 223 3.31 -34.80 -17.42
N THR A 224 2.77 -34.02 -16.50
CA THR A 224 2.14 -34.48 -15.26
C THR A 224 0.90 -35.33 -15.54
N ILE A 225 0.02 -34.82 -16.40
CA ILE A 225 -1.19 -35.51 -16.84
C ILE A 225 -0.85 -36.78 -17.62
N THR A 226 0.14 -36.75 -18.52
CA THR A 226 0.59 -37.96 -19.25
C THR A 226 1.06 -39.02 -18.25
N THR A 227 1.83 -38.62 -17.23
CA THR A 227 2.28 -39.52 -16.15
C THR A 227 1.09 -40.14 -15.41
N LEU A 228 0.07 -39.34 -15.06
CA LEU A 228 -1.14 -39.84 -14.41
C LEU A 228 -2.00 -40.73 -15.32
N ILE A 229 -2.03 -40.45 -16.63
CA ILE A 229 -2.72 -41.28 -17.62
C ILE A 229 -2.04 -42.64 -17.71
N ASP A 230 -0.71 -42.68 -17.80
CA ASP A 230 0.06 -43.93 -17.87
C ASP A 230 -0.18 -44.80 -16.62
N VAL A 231 -0.16 -44.18 -15.43
CA VAL A 231 -0.50 -44.85 -14.16
C VAL A 231 -1.96 -45.35 -14.14
N SER A 232 -2.89 -44.54 -14.66
CA SER A 232 -4.31 -44.91 -14.70
C SER A 232 -4.60 -46.10 -15.61
N ILE A 233 -3.81 -46.25 -16.70
CA ILE A 233 -3.87 -47.38 -17.62
C ILE A 233 -3.35 -48.66 -16.93
N GLU A 234 -2.31 -48.55 -16.09
CA GLU A 234 -1.76 -49.68 -15.32
C GLU A 234 -2.74 -50.23 -14.26
N LEU A 235 -3.57 -49.37 -13.66
CA LEU A 235 -4.48 -49.74 -12.55
C LEU A 235 -5.74 -50.53 -12.96
N ARG A 236 -5.92 -50.84 -14.27
CA ARG A 236 -7.09 -51.50 -14.89
C ARG A 236 -8.43 -50.78 -14.67
N GLU A 237 -9.16 -50.61 -15.77
CA GLU A 237 -10.44 -49.90 -15.85
C GLU A 237 -11.47 -50.36 -14.81
N GLY A 238 -11.69 -49.56 -13.76
CA GLY A 238 -12.75 -49.82 -12.78
C GLY A 238 -12.62 -49.08 -11.45
N HIS A 239 -11.40 -48.66 -11.08
CA HIS A 239 -11.12 -48.09 -9.75
C HIS A 239 -10.23 -46.84 -9.79
N LEU A 240 -10.48 -45.90 -10.70
CA LEU A 240 -9.90 -44.55 -10.62
C LEU A 240 -10.49 -43.81 -9.40
N ASN A 241 -9.94 -44.07 -8.22
CA ASN A 241 -10.24 -43.32 -7.02
C ASN A 241 -9.29 -42.12 -6.94
N PHE A 242 -9.84 -40.91 -7.08
CA PHE A 242 -9.06 -39.68 -7.01
C PHE A 242 -8.37 -39.52 -5.65
N ASP A 243 -8.99 -40.00 -4.57
CA ASP A 243 -8.35 -39.97 -3.25
C ASP A 243 -7.07 -40.82 -3.22
N ILE A 244 -7.05 -41.95 -3.95
CA ILE A 244 -5.85 -42.79 -4.09
C ILE A 244 -4.81 -42.09 -4.95
N ILE A 245 -5.21 -41.44 -6.05
CA ILE A 245 -4.29 -40.69 -6.93
C ILE A 245 -3.72 -39.48 -6.18
N GLU A 246 -4.53 -38.74 -5.44
CA GLU A 246 -4.10 -37.60 -4.61
C GLU A 246 -3.18 -38.03 -3.47
N MET A 247 -3.41 -39.23 -2.89
CA MET A 247 -2.49 -39.80 -1.90
C MET A 247 -1.18 -40.32 -2.50
N THR A 248 -1.20 -40.83 -3.74
CA THR A 248 -0.04 -41.48 -4.38
C THR A 248 0.81 -40.49 -5.17
N TYR A 249 0.18 -39.47 -5.77
CA TYR A 249 0.77 -38.45 -6.64
C TYR A 249 0.32 -37.03 -6.22
N PRO A 250 0.59 -36.63 -4.96
CA PRO A 250 0.13 -35.35 -4.43
C PRO A 250 0.74 -34.14 -5.15
N GLU A 251 1.95 -34.27 -5.70
CA GLU A 251 2.65 -33.16 -6.37
C GLU A 251 2.06 -32.90 -7.76
N GLU A 252 1.76 -33.98 -8.47
CA GLU A 252 1.12 -33.97 -9.78
C GLU A 252 -0.30 -33.41 -9.72
N ILE A 253 -1.11 -33.88 -8.76
CA ILE A 253 -2.46 -33.34 -8.53
C ILE A 253 -2.42 -31.86 -8.18
N GLU A 254 -1.41 -31.43 -7.46
CA GLU A 254 -1.26 -30.03 -7.08
C GLU A 254 -0.85 -29.12 -8.25
N VAL A 255 0.03 -29.59 -9.15
CA VAL A 255 0.33 -28.88 -10.41
C VAL A 255 -0.97 -28.65 -11.19
N ILE A 256 -1.83 -29.67 -11.28
CA ILE A 256 -3.12 -29.61 -11.97
C ILE A 256 -4.08 -28.61 -11.27
N LYS A 257 -4.16 -28.62 -9.93
CA LYS A 257 -4.96 -27.65 -9.15
C LYS A 257 -4.49 -26.21 -9.41
N ARG A 258 -3.18 -25.96 -9.33
CA ARG A 258 -2.57 -24.65 -9.60
C ARG A 258 -2.85 -24.16 -11.02
N THR A 259 -2.67 -25.02 -12.02
CA THR A 259 -3.00 -24.66 -13.41
C THR A 259 -4.48 -24.31 -13.56
N PHE A 260 -5.38 -25.07 -12.93
CA PHE A 260 -6.82 -24.81 -12.98
C PHE A 260 -7.20 -23.48 -12.32
N ILE A 261 -6.69 -23.20 -11.11
CA ILE A 261 -6.91 -21.92 -10.40
C ILE A 261 -6.38 -20.75 -11.23
N ARG A 262 -5.17 -20.86 -11.77
CA ARG A 262 -4.55 -19.82 -12.62
C ARG A 262 -5.38 -19.55 -13.87
N GLN A 263 -5.91 -20.58 -14.53
CA GLN A 263 -6.77 -20.40 -15.71
C GLN A 263 -8.11 -19.77 -15.35
N LYS A 264 -8.73 -20.17 -14.24
CA LYS A 264 -9.97 -19.57 -13.74
C LYS A 264 -9.79 -18.08 -13.43
N TYR A 265 -8.68 -17.74 -12.78
CA TYR A 265 -8.29 -16.37 -12.49
C TYR A 265 -8.04 -15.56 -13.76
N ASN A 266 -7.24 -16.08 -14.69
CA ASN A 266 -6.98 -15.42 -15.98
C ASN A 266 -8.26 -15.16 -16.77
N SER A 267 -9.18 -16.14 -16.81
CA SER A 267 -10.46 -15.98 -17.50
C SER A 267 -11.35 -14.93 -16.82
N PHE A 268 -11.37 -14.89 -15.48
CA PHE A 268 -12.03 -13.81 -14.75
C PHE A 268 -11.45 -12.44 -15.10
N SER A 269 -10.13 -12.26 -14.96
CA SER A 269 -9.45 -11.01 -15.29
C SER A 269 -9.76 -10.56 -16.72
N GLN A 270 -9.69 -11.46 -17.70
CA GLN A 270 -10.01 -11.14 -19.10
C GLN A 270 -11.44 -10.62 -19.30
N ARG A 271 -12.44 -11.30 -18.71
CA ARG A 271 -13.84 -10.86 -18.81
C ARG A 271 -14.08 -9.56 -18.07
N PHE A 272 -13.47 -9.44 -16.90
CA PHE A 272 -13.56 -8.26 -16.07
C PHE A 272 -13.03 -7.02 -16.82
N PHE A 273 -11.81 -7.09 -17.37
CA PHE A 273 -11.23 -6.01 -18.18
C PHE A 273 -12.01 -5.76 -19.47
N TYR A 274 -12.53 -6.80 -20.12
CA TYR A 274 -13.40 -6.63 -21.29
C TYR A 274 -14.60 -5.74 -20.96
N TRP A 275 -15.29 -5.99 -19.85
CA TRP A 275 -16.46 -5.21 -19.44
C TRP A 275 -16.10 -3.78 -19.02
N GLN A 276 -14.98 -3.60 -18.30
CA GLN A 276 -14.47 -2.26 -17.97
C GLN A 276 -14.15 -1.44 -19.23
N GLU A 277 -13.46 -2.04 -20.20
CA GLU A 277 -13.11 -1.40 -21.48
C GLU A 277 -14.34 -1.11 -22.33
N LYS A 278 -15.30 -2.04 -22.35
CA LYS A 278 -16.58 -1.86 -23.04
C LYS A 278 -17.37 -0.69 -22.45
N PHE A 279 -17.41 -0.55 -21.13
CA PHE A 279 -18.02 0.62 -20.48
C PHE A 279 -17.25 1.90 -20.82
N TYR A 280 -15.94 1.92 -20.69
CA TYR A 280 -15.14 3.12 -20.91
C TYR A 280 -15.27 3.66 -22.34
N ARG A 281 -15.22 2.78 -23.35
CA ARG A 281 -15.49 3.16 -24.74
C ARG A 281 -16.90 3.69 -24.95
N TYR A 282 -17.88 3.09 -24.29
CA TYR A 282 -19.25 3.60 -24.33
C TYR A 282 -19.32 5.01 -23.73
N PHE A 283 -18.74 5.22 -22.54
CA PHE A 283 -18.68 6.53 -21.89
C PHE A 283 -17.98 7.59 -22.75
N LEU A 284 -16.82 7.30 -23.33
CA LEU A 284 -16.10 8.23 -24.22
C LEU A 284 -16.95 8.60 -25.44
N ASN A 285 -17.59 7.61 -26.08
CA ASN A 285 -18.46 7.86 -27.23
C ASN A 285 -19.69 8.72 -26.88
N GLU A 286 -20.27 8.55 -25.69
CA GLU A 286 -21.39 9.40 -25.27
C GLU A 286 -20.92 10.81 -24.90
N LYS A 287 -19.75 10.94 -24.26
CA LYS A 287 -19.13 12.25 -23.96
C LYS A 287 -18.73 13.03 -25.21
N GLU A 288 -18.36 12.35 -26.30
CA GLU A 288 -18.13 12.99 -27.60
C GLU A 288 -19.41 13.52 -28.26
N LYS A 289 -20.57 12.89 -27.98
CA LYS A 289 -21.87 13.30 -28.56
C LYS A 289 -22.51 14.46 -27.82
N GLY A 290 -22.13 14.70 -26.57
CA GLY A 290 -22.67 15.78 -25.75
C GLY A 290 -22.18 15.71 -24.31
N ASP A 291 -22.60 16.69 -23.52
CA ASP A 291 -22.29 16.74 -22.10
C ASP A 291 -23.18 15.73 -21.35
N VAL A 292 -22.61 14.58 -21.02
CA VAL A 292 -23.26 13.50 -20.27
C VAL A 292 -22.52 13.25 -18.97
N CYS A 293 -23.27 13.13 -17.86
CA CYS A 293 -22.66 12.77 -16.58
C CYS A 293 -22.33 11.28 -16.52
N PHE A 294 -21.30 10.93 -15.74
CA PHE A 294 -20.78 9.56 -15.66
C PHE A 294 -21.85 8.58 -15.17
N ASP A 295 -22.62 8.94 -14.14
CA ASP A 295 -23.69 8.13 -13.58
C ASP A 295 -24.82 7.85 -14.58
N GLN A 296 -25.13 8.80 -15.47
CA GLN A 296 -26.11 8.57 -16.52
C GLN A 296 -25.62 7.49 -17.49
N CYS A 297 -24.34 7.55 -17.88
CA CYS A 297 -23.72 6.50 -18.67
C CYS A 297 -23.70 5.16 -17.93
N VAL A 298 -23.47 5.14 -16.61
CA VAL A 298 -23.56 3.91 -15.80
C VAL A 298 -24.95 3.30 -15.87
N ILE A 299 -26.00 4.11 -15.64
CA ILE A 299 -27.39 3.67 -15.66
C ILE A 299 -27.73 3.06 -17.02
N ASP A 300 -27.50 3.80 -18.10
CA ASP A 300 -27.89 3.36 -19.43
C ASP A 300 -27.06 2.16 -19.91
N PHE A 301 -25.77 2.11 -19.57
CA PHE A 301 -24.91 0.97 -19.87
C PHE A 301 -25.36 -0.30 -19.14
N CYS A 302 -25.66 -0.20 -17.84
CA CYS A 302 -26.09 -1.34 -17.04
C CYS A 302 -27.41 -1.91 -17.55
N ILE A 303 -28.39 -1.05 -17.87
CA ILE A 303 -29.68 -1.47 -18.41
C ILE A 303 -29.50 -2.13 -19.78
N LYS A 304 -28.77 -1.48 -20.69
CA LYS A 304 -28.55 -1.96 -22.06
C LYS A 304 -27.89 -3.34 -22.10
N ASN A 305 -27.04 -3.64 -21.13
CA ASN A 305 -26.29 -4.90 -21.06
C ASN A 305 -26.89 -5.90 -20.06
N GLY A 306 -28.05 -5.61 -19.46
CA GLY A 306 -28.72 -6.49 -18.49
C GLY A 306 -27.88 -6.76 -17.24
N LEU A 307 -27.15 -5.75 -16.76
CA LEU A 307 -26.29 -5.85 -15.56
C LEU A 307 -27.07 -5.52 -14.28
N GLU A 308 -27.99 -4.56 -14.34
CA GLU A 308 -28.77 -4.11 -13.19
C GLU A 308 -30.04 -3.37 -13.67
N GLU A 309 -31.06 -3.32 -12.83
CA GLU A 309 -32.31 -2.61 -13.10
C GLU A 309 -32.22 -1.11 -12.77
N ARG A 310 -32.95 -0.27 -13.53
CA ARG A 310 -32.94 1.19 -13.37
C ARG A 310 -33.31 1.62 -11.94
N GLU A 311 -34.33 1.00 -11.36
CA GLU A 311 -34.82 1.34 -10.02
C GLU A 311 -33.74 1.16 -8.95
N ASN A 312 -32.99 0.05 -9.02
CA ASN A 312 -31.91 -0.23 -8.07
C ASN A 312 -30.77 0.80 -8.17
N LEU A 313 -30.39 1.18 -9.39
CA LEU A 313 -29.33 2.17 -9.63
C LEU A 313 -29.75 3.57 -9.16
N GLU A 314 -30.97 4.01 -9.50
CA GLU A 314 -31.52 5.30 -9.07
C GLU A 314 -31.65 5.39 -7.54
N LYS A 315 -32.08 4.30 -6.90
CA LYS A 315 -32.15 4.21 -5.45
C LYS A 315 -30.77 4.32 -4.80
N GLU A 316 -29.77 3.62 -5.33
CA GLU A 316 -28.40 3.67 -4.81
C GLU A 316 -27.77 5.06 -5.02
N ARG A 317 -27.98 5.69 -6.18
CA ARG A 317 -27.53 7.08 -6.45
C ARG A 317 -28.12 8.06 -5.45
N THR A 318 -29.44 7.97 -5.24
CA THR A 318 -30.17 8.84 -4.30
C THR A 318 -29.67 8.64 -2.87
N LYS A 319 -29.47 7.38 -2.46
CA LYS A 319 -28.91 7.02 -1.15
C LYS A 319 -27.50 7.59 -0.97
N ASN A 320 -26.61 7.41 -1.94
CA ASN A 320 -25.23 7.90 -1.89
C ASN A 320 -25.18 9.43 -1.79
N ARG A 321 -26.00 10.14 -2.59
CA ARG A 321 -26.13 11.60 -2.50
C ARG A 321 -26.65 12.06 -1.13
N ALA A 322 -27.65 11.37 -0.58
CA ALA A 322 -28.24 11.72 0.71
C ALA A 322 -27.26 11.53 1.89
N ILE A 323 -26.35 10.55 1.81
CA ILE A 323 -25.33 10.29 2.85
C ILE A 323 -24.46 11.52 3.09
N PHE A 324 -23.96 12.17 2.04
CA PHE A 324 -23.09 13.34 2.19
C PHE A 324 -23.80 14.52 2.87
N THR A 325 -25.06 14.74 2.52
CA THR A 325 -25.89 15.78 3.14
C THR A 325 -26.13 15.46 4.62
N LYS A 326 -26.56 14.24 4.94
CA LYS A 326 -26.79 13.79 6.32
C LYS A 326 -25.52 13.90 7.18
N MET A 327 -24.38 13.55 6.61
CA MET A 327 -23.08 13.59 7.27
C MET A 327 -22.63 15.03 7.55
N ARG A 328 -22.70 15.93 6.56
CA ARG A 328 -22.43 17.36 6.77
C ARG A 328 -23.32 17.94 7.87
N ASP A 329 -24.62 17.62 7.84
CA ASP A 329 -25.58 18.16 8.82
C ASP A 329 -25.26 17.66 10.23
N TYR A 330 -24.86 16.39 10.37
CA TYR A 330 -24.36 15.84 11.63
C TYR A 330 -23.10 16.56 12.11
N LEU A 331 -22.09 16.73 11.25
CA LEU A 331 -20.83 17.36 11.62
C LEU A 331 -21.00 18.82 12.02
N LYS A 332 -21.87 19.58 11.31
CA LYS A 332 -22.24 20.96 11.67
C LYS A 332 -22.99 21.04 12.99
N ALA A 333 -23.91 20.11 13.24
CA ALA A 333 -24.63 20.06 14.51
C ALA A 333 -23.69 19.73 15.69
N ALA A 334 -22.71 18.84 15.48
CA ALA A 334 -21.73 18.47 16.50
C ALA A 334 -20.66 19.56 16.73
N ASN A 335 -20.39 20.41 15.73
CA ASN A 335 -19.33 21.42 15.75
C ASN A 335 -19.84 22.75 15.16
N PRO A 336 -20.74 23.48 15.87
CA PRO A 336 -21.42 24.65 15.31
C PRO A 336 -20.50 25.84 15.01
N GLU A 337 -19.36 25.93 15.69
CA GLU A 337 -18.38 27.01 15.52
C GLU A 337 -17.37 26.74 14.39
N ASN A 338 -17.29 25.50 13.89
CA ASN A 338 -16.36 25.12 12.84
C ASN A 338 -16.92 25.49 11.45
N ASN A 339 -16.06 25.98 10.56
CA ASN A 339 -16.44 26.17 9.17
C ASN A 339 -16.31 24.85 8.39
N ILE A 340 -17.46 24.31 7.97
CA ILE A 340 -17.56 23.02 7.28
C ILE A 340 -18.29 23.23 5.94
N GLU A 341 -17.62 22.85 4.86
CA GLU A 341 -18.12 22.96 3.49
C GLU A 341 -18.19 21.58 2.84
N LEU A 342 -19.29 21.33 2.12
CA LEU A 342 -19.46 20.15 1.27
C LEU A 342 -19.44 20.63 -0.18
N ILE A 343 -18.45 20.17 -0.94
CA ILE A 343 -18.18 20.65 -2.29
C ILE A 343 -18.43 19.51 -3.28
N TYR A 344 -19.32 19.78 -4.23
CA TYR A 344 -19.65 18.90 -5.34
C TYR A 344 -18.88 19.37 -6.56
N LYS A 345 -17.77 18.69 -6.88
CA LYS A 345 -16.90 19.06 -7.98
C LYS A 345 -16.13 17.84 -8.48
N ASN A 346 -15.82 17.79 -9.77
CA ASN A 346 -14.89 16.84 -10.34
C ASN A 346 -13.57 17.55 -10.73
N PRO A 347 -12.45 16.81 -10.89
CA PRO A 347 -11.20 17.41 -11.32
C PRO A 347 -11.30 18.10 -12.68
N ASP A 348 -10.76 19.32 -12.78
CA ASP A 348 -10.77 20.13 -13.99
C ASP A 348 -9.49 19.96 -14.85
N GLY A 349 -9.56 20.40 -16.11
CA GLY A 349 -8.41 20.58 -17.00
C GLY A 349 -7.76 19.27 -17.46
N ASN A 350 -6.43 19.26 -17.55
CA ASN A 350 -5.64 18.14 -18.10
C ASN A 350 -5.72 16.85 -17.26
N PHE A 351 -6.30 16.89 -16.08
CA PHE A 351 -6.41 15.75 -15.16
C PHE A 351 -7.77 15.05 -15.24
N GLN A 352 -8.77 15.68 -15.88
CA GLN A 352 -10.12 15.13 -15.91
C GLN A 352 -10.19 13.79 -16.66
N SER A 353 -9.57 13.67 -17.84
CA SER A 353 -9.57 12.43 -18.65
C SER A 353 -9.00 11.22 -17.89
N ASN A 354 -7.98 11.53 -17.12
CA ASN A 354 -7.14 10.67 -16.31
C ASN A 354 -7.85 10.21 -15.03
N TYR A 355 -8.46 11.14 -14.30
CA TYR A 355 -9.38 10.85 -13.20
C TYR A 355 -10.53 9.94 -13.67
N LEU A 356 -11.17 10.27 -14.78
CA LEU A 356 -12.27 9.48 -15.36
C LEU A 356 -11.83 8.07 -15.77
N ASN A 357 -10.58 7.88 -16.17
CA ASN A 357 -10.03 6.55 -16.45
C ASN A 357 -9.88 5.72 -15.16
N GLU A 358 -9.52 6.33 -14.03
CA GLU A 358 -9.39 5.61 -12.75
C GLU A 358 -10.73 5.26 -12.11
N LEU A 359 -11.80 5.99 -12.42
CA LEU A 359 -13.17 5.62 -12.05
C LEU A 359 -13.62 4.25 -12.61
N ARG A 360 -12.84 3.60 -13.47
CA ARG A 360 -13.15 2.27 -14.00
C ARG A 360 -12.99 1.14 -12.97
N GLY A 361 -12.35 1.39 -11.83
CA GLY A 361 -12.10 0.34 -10.83
C GLY A 361 -11.11 0.71 -9.75
N ASN A 362 -10.46 1.87 -9.86
CA ASN A 362 -9.39 2.29 -9.00
C ASN A 362 -9.72 3.61 -8.28
N LEU A 363 -10.71 3.55 -7.39
CA LEU A 363 -11.18 4.71 -6.62
C LEU A 363 -10.07 5.33 -5.75
N SER A 364 -9.10 4.53 -5.31
CA SER A 364 -7.93 5.02 -4.57
C SER A 364 -7.07 5.94 -5.43
N ALA A 365 -6.74 5.55 -6.67
CA ALA A 365 -6.02 6.43 -7.59
C ALA A 365 -6.85 7.67 -7.95
N ALA A 366 -8.15 7.49 -8.23
CA ALA A 366 -9.05 8.60 -8.55
C ALA A 366 -9.10 9.63 -7.41
N SER A 367 -9.18 9.17 -6.15
CA SER A 367 -9.13 10.02 -4.96
C SER A 367 -7.79 10.76 -4.85
N GLY A 368 -6.66 10.09 -5.10
CA GLY A 368 -5.34 10.72 -5.11
C GLY A 368 -5.18 11.82 -6.18
N ILE A 369 -5.67 11.57 -7.41
CA ILE A 369 -5.67 12.58 -8.49
C ILE A 369 -6.52 13.80 -8.08
N PHE A 370 -7.69 13.55 -7.50
CA PHE A 370 -8.57 14.62 -7.06
C PHE A 370 -7.94 15.41 -5.90
N ALA A 371 -7.32 14.73 -4.93
CA ALA A 371 -6.59 15.38 -3.85
C ALA A 371 -5.49 16.32 -4.38
N LEU A 372 -4.70 15.86 -5.35
CA LEU A 372 -3.66 16.69 -5.99
C LEU A 372 -4.25 17.86 -6.78
N ASN A 373 -5.37 17.67 -7.46
CA ASN A 373 -6.08 18.74 -8.17
C ASN A 373 -6.66 19.80 -7.22
N VAL A 374 -7.10 19.40 -6.03
CA VAL A 374 -7.51 20.34 -4.98
C VAL A 374 -6.29 21.09 -4.45
N LEU A 375 -5.25 20.37 -4.01
CA LEU A 375 -4.07 20.97 -3.38
C LEU A 375 -3.30 21.93 -4.30
N ILE A 376 -3.24 21.67 -5.61
CA ILE A 376 -2.60 22.60 -6.55
C ILE A 376 -3.35 23.93 -6.66
N SER A 377 -4.66 23.93 -6.43
CA SER A 377 -5.52 25.11 -6.59
C SER A 377 -5.81 25.84 -5.27
N GLU A 378 -5.89 25.12 -4.16
CA GLU A 378 -6.26 25.68 -2.85
C GLU A 378 -5.15 25.62 -1.80
N GLY A 379 -4.07 24.87 -2.04
CA GLY A 379 -3.10 24.53 -0.99
C GLY A 379 -3.77 23.74 0.13
N GLY A 380 -3.24 23.84 1.35
CA GLY A 380 -3.86 23.25 2.54
C GLY A 380 -3.37 21.84 2.84
N ILE A 381 -4.20 21.06 3.52
CA ILE A 381 -3.87 19.74 4.07
C ILE A 381 -4.88 18.73 3.54
N TYR A 382 -4.44 17.76 2.75
CA TYR A 382 -5.25 16.60 2.41
C TYR A 382 -5.10 15.51 3.48
N LEU A 383 -6.22 14.93 3.90
CA LEU A 383 -6.28 13.80 4.82
C LEU A 383 -7.11 12.66 4.25
N GLY A 384 -6.57 11.45 4.34
CA GLY A 384 -7.31 10.21 4.19
C GLY A 384 -8.42 10.11 5.24
N THR A 385 -9.59 9.59 4.86
CA THR A 385 -10.74 9.45 5.75
C THR A 385 -10.57 8.37 6.81
N ASP A 386 -9.52 7.56 6.70
CA ASP A 386 -9.12 6.52 7.64
C ASP A 386 -8.03 6.99 8.62
N LEU A 387 -7.63 8.26 8.57
CA LEU A 387 -6.64 8.83 9.49
C LEU A 387 -7.28 9.48 10.71
N LEU A 388 -6.60 9.37 11.84
CA LEU A 388 -6.92 10.09 13.08
C LEU A 388 -5.87 11.16 13.36
N PRO A 389 -6.20 12.20 14.15
CA PRO A 389 -5.18 13.09 14.72
C PRO A 389 -4.10 12.30 15.46
N ALA A 390 -2.88 12.85 15.56
CA ALA A 390 -1.83 12.25 16.38
C ALA A 390 -2.28 12.18 17.85
N ILE A 391 -1.95 11.09 18.53
CA ILE A 391 -2.16 11.01 19.98
C ILE A 391 -1.28 12.04 20.69
N ASN A 392 -1.72 12.52 21.85
CA ASN A 392 -0.88 13.37 22.69
C ASN A 392 0.21 12.51 23.37
N GLU A 393 1.34 12.30 22.68
CA GLU A 393 2.44 11.45 23.16
C GLU A 393 2.93 11.84 24.57
N ASN A 394 2.85 13.12 24.93
CA ASN A 394 3.27 13.59 26.26
C ASN A 394 2.41 13.02 27.39
N LEU A 395 1.13 12.70 27.14
CA LEU A 395 0.26 12.04 28.12
C LEU A 395 0.66 10.58 28.35
N PHE A 396 1.22 9.94 27.33
CA PHE A 396 1.47 8.49 27.31
C PHE A 396 2.95 8.14 27.21
N VAL A 397 3.85 9.09 27.50
CA VAL A 397 5.30 8.94 27.27
C VAL A 397 5.89 7.70 27.95
N ASP A 398 5.40 7.36 29.15
CA ASP A 398 5.86 6.19 29.91
C ASP A 398 5.29 4.85 29.39
N LEU A 399 4.31 4.90 28.49
CA LEU A 399 3.66 3.74 27.89
C LEU A 399 4.02 3.55 26.41
N ILE A 400 4.68 4.54 25.79
CA ILE A 400 5.15 4.45 24.41
C ILE A 400 6.56 3.84 24.43
N ASP A 401 6.62 2.53 24.19
CA ASP A 401 7.89 1.81 24.10
C ASP A 401 8.54 2.04 22.74
N LYS A 402 9.69 2.74 22.71
CA LYS A 402 10.47 3.02 21.51
C LYS A 402 11.65 2.05 21.44
N THR A 403 11.70 1.26 20.37
CA THR A 403 12.78 0.27 20.16
C THR A 403 13.60 0.65 18.91
N PRO A 404 14.82 0.10 18.70
CA PRO A 404 15.55 0.32 17.44
C PRO A 404 14.75 -0.08 16.19
N ASP A 405 13.83 -1.04 16.36
CA ASP A 405 13.01 -1.64 15.30
C ASP A 405 11.65 -0.96 15.12
N ASP A 406 11.18 -0.23 16.14
CA ASP A 406 10.01 0.66 16.15
C ASP A 406 10.39 1.98 16.87
N PRO A 407 11.17 2.84 16.20
CA PRO A 407 11.74 4.04 16.83
C PRO A 407 10.69 5.06 17.26
N ASN A 408 9.47 4.95 16.72
CA ASN A 408 8.35 5.82 17.05
C ASN A 408 7.41 5.21 18.10
N GLY A 409 7.60 3.94 18.47
CA GLY A 409 6.69 3.22 19.37
C GLY A 409 5.28 3.03 18.81
N THR A 410 5.19 2.94 17.48
CA THR A 410 3.98 2.83 16.66
C THR A 410 2.99 1.80 17.20
N LEU A 411 3.46 0.63 17.64
CA LEU A 411 2.58 -0.42 18.17
C LEU A 411 1.89 0.03 19.47
N SER A 412 2.65 0.63 20.38
CA SER A 412 2.12 1.20 21.61
C SER A 412 1.10 2.29 21.31
N GLN A 413 1.41 3.17 20.34
CA GLN A 413 0.48 4.22 19.90
C GLN A 413 -0.83 3.66 19.33
N THR A 414 -0.79 2.56 18.57
CA THR A 414 -2.00 1.89 18.06
C THR A 414 -2.88 1.36 19.18
N ILE A 415 -2.29 0.73 20.20
CA ILE A 415 -3.03 0.23 21.38
C ILE A 415 -3.66 1.39 22.16
N ILE A 416 -2.88 2.46 22.39
CA ILE A 416 -3.35 3.68 23.07
C ILE A 416 -4.51 4.32 22.30
N SER A 417 -4.34 4.53 21.00
CA SER A 417 -5.36 5.11 20.12
C SER A 417 -6.65 4.30 20.20
N ARG A 418 -6.58 2.97 20.09
CA ARG A 418 -7.75 2.10 20.21
C ARG A 418 -8.49 2.26 21.55
N ILE A 419 -7.78 2.30 22.68
CA ILE A 419 -8.42 2.48 24.00
C ILE A 419 -9.03 3.88 24.12
N ILE A 420 -8.39 4.91 23.55
CA ILE A 420 -8.99 6.26 23.46
C ILE A 420 -10.31 6.18 22.70
N LEU A 421 -10.36 5.51 21.55
CA LEU A 421 -11.60 5.37 20.75
C LEU A 421 -12.67 4.55 21.48
N ASP A 422 -12.29 3.53 22.26
CA ASP A 422 -13.23 2.75 23.09
C ASP A 422 -13.86 3.63 24.17
N GLU A 423 -13.07 4.44 24.86
CA GLU A 423 -13.57 5.38 25.87
C GLU A 423 -14.41 6.51 25.26
N LEU A 424 -14.05 7.01 24.07
CA LEU A 424 -14.87 7.99 23.34
C LEU A 424 -16.18 7.37 22.83
N GLY A 425 -16.16 6.10 22.43
CA GLY A 425 -17.35 5.33 22.07
C GLY A 425 -18.31 5.16 23.26
N ASN A 426 -17.78 4.85 24.45
CA ASN A 426 -18.55 4.75 25.70
C ASN A 426 -19.18 6.10 26.10
N ASP A 427 -18.48 7.20 25.84
CA ASP A 427 -19.00 8.56 26.04
C ASP A 427 -20.03 8.99 24.97
N GLY A 428 -20.33 8.14 23.98
CA GLY A 428 -21.25 8.44 22.88
C GLY A 428 -20.69 9.42 21.84
N GLN A 429 -19.38 9.68 21.84
CA GLN A 429 -18.73 10.59 20.91
C GLN A 429 -18.37 9.97 19.55
N MET A 430 -18.43 8.64 19.44
CA MET A 430 -18.18 7.87 18.23
C MET A 430 -19.30 6.85 17.94
N PRO A 431 -20.54 7.32 17.71
CA PRO A 431 -21.70 6.43 17.59
C PRO A 431 -21.63 5.49 16.38
N GLY A 432 -21.04 5.94 15.26
CA GLY A 432 -20.82 5.13 14.07
C GLY A 432 -19.86 3.98 14.32
N ARG A 433 -18.75 4.27 15.02
CA ARG A 433 -17.80 3.24 15.47
C ARG A 433 -18.47 2.23 16.40
N THR A 434 -19.15 2.70 17.44
CA THR A 434 -19.80 1.82 18.43
C THR A 434 -20.80 0.87 17.77
N GLU A 435 -21.61 1.34 16.83
CA GLU A 435 -22.57 0.50 16.11
C GLU A 435 -21.89 -0.54 15.21
N ALA A 436 -20.80 -0.15 14.52
CA ALA A 436 -20.07 -1.03 13.62
C ALA A 436 -19.32 -2.15 14.39
N LEU A 437 -18.73 -1.83 15.54
CA LEU A 437 -18.07 -2.80 16.42
C LEU A 437 -19.03 -3.91 16.83
N VAL A 438 -20.25 -3.55 17.25
CA VAL A 438 -21.29 -4.51 17.66
C VAL A 438 -21.68 -5.47 16.53
N LYS A 439 -21.61 -5.02 15.28
CA LYS A 439 -22.10 -5.81 14.12
C LYS A 439 -21.04 -6.73 13.49
N SER A 440 -19.74 -6.42 13.60
CA SER A 440 -18.76 -7.15 12.78
C SER A 440 -17.27 -7.10 13.14
N TYR A 441 -16.81 -6.18 14.00
CA TYR A 441 -15.37 -6.05 14.27
C TYR A 441 -14.96 -6.96 15.44
N GLN A 442 -14.15 -7.98 15.17
CA GLN A 442 -13.42 -8.71 16.22
C GLN A 442 -12.09 -8.02 16.42
N LEU A 443 -11.98 -7.25 17.50
CA LEU A 443 -10.72 -6.63 17.88
C LEU A 443 -9.90 -7.59 18.75
N ASP A 444 -8.57 -7.59 18.58
CA ASP A 444 -7.67 -8.41 19.39
C ASP A 444 -7.80 -8.10 20.89
N LYS A 445 -7.59 -9.10 21.75
CA LYS A 445 -7.58 -8.86 23.19
C LYS A 445 -6.36 -8.01 23.57
N ILE A 446 -6.60 -6.93 24.31
CA ILE A 446 -5.55 -6.10 24.91
C ILE A 446 -5.22 -6.68 26.29
N ASP A 447 -3.97 -6.56 26.72
CA ASP A 447 -3.58 -6.89 28.09
C ASP A 447 -4.36 -6.02 29.10
N PRO A 448 -5.07 -6.62 30.07
CA PRO A 448 -5.88 -5.88 31.04
C PRO A 448 -5.09 -4.86 31.89
N GLN A 449 -3.81 -5.10 32.16
CA GLN A 449 -2.97 -4.17 32.93
C GLN A 449 -2.62 -2.94 32.10
N ILE A 450 -2.28 -3.14 30.83
CA ILE A 450 -2.01 -2.05 29.88
C ILE A 450 -3.29 -1.23 29.69
N GLU A 451 -4.43 -1.89 29.48
CA GLU A 451 -5.73 -1.26 29.34
C GLU A 451 -6.09 -0.39 30.56
N SER A 452 -5.93 -0.94 31.77
CA SER A 452 -6.21 -0.18 33.00
C SER A 452 -5.30 1.04 33.16
N SER A 453 -4.03 0.92 32.77
CA SER A 453 -3.04 2.00 32.90
C SER A 453 -3.39 3.17 31.97
N ILE A 454 -3.73 2.86 30.72
CA ILE A 454 -4.14 3.86 29.72
C ILE A 454 -5.46 4.52 30.12
N LYS A 455 -6.45 3.76 30.60
CA LYS A 455 -7.73 4.32 31.06
C LYS A 455 -7.56 5.30 32.22
N ASN A 456 -6.68 5.02 33.16
CA ASN A 456 -6.39 5.94 34.27
C ASN A 456 -5.85 7.29 33.75
N ILE A 457 -4.93 7.27 32.78
CA ILE A 457 -4.41 8.49 32.14
C ILE A 457 -5.52 9.24 31.42
N ILE A 458 -6.40 8.54 30.68
CA ILE A 458 -7.53 9.16 29.98
C ILE A 458 -8.47 9.85 30.97
N ILE A 459 -8.80 9.21 32.10
CA ILE A 459 -9.66 9.78 33.13
C ILE A 459 -9.03 11.06 33.70
N GLU A 460 -7.74 11.03 34.03
CA GLU A 460 -7.01 12.20 34.54
C GLU A 460 -6.95 13.34 33.51
N ALA A 461 -6.66 13.02 32.24
CA ALA A 461 -6.64 13.98 31.15
C ALA A 461 -8.01 14.64 30.94
N LYS A 462 -9.11 13.86 30.97
CA LYS A 462 -10.49 14.39 30.90
C LYS A 462 -10.79 15.33 32.08
N GLN A 463 -10.41 14.95 33.31
CA GLN A 463 -10.61 15.80 34.50
C GLN A 463 -9.86 17.13 34.40
N ARG A 464 -8.63 17.10 33.87
CA ARG A 464 -7.78 18.29 33.69
C ARG A 464 -8.05 19.05 32.39
N LYS A 465 -8.96 18.57 31.54
CA LYS A 465 -9.24 19.11 30.20
C LYS A 465 -8.01 19.16 29.30
N ILE A 466 -7.12 18.18 29.43
CA ILE A 466 -5.97 18.00 28.52
C ILE A 466 -6.47 17.20 27.31
N PRO A 467 -6.22 17.65 26.07
CA PRO A 467 -6.67 16.93 24.89
C PRO A 467 -5.92 15.61 24.73
N LEU A 468 -6.67 14.56 24.38
CA LEU A 468 -6.13 13.20 24.14
C LEU A 468 -5.40 13.09 22.78
N PHE A 469 -5.75 13.99 21.86
CA PHE A 469 -5.18 14.12 20.53
C PHE A 469 -4.54 15.49 20.37
N MET A 470 -3.56 15.61 19.49
CA MET A 470 -2.89 16.86 19.15
C MET A 470 -3.61 17.57 17.99
N GLY A 471 -3.66 18.89 18.05
CA GLY A 471 -4.00 19.73 16.89
C GLY A 471 -2.83 19.82 15.90
N LEU A 472 -3.11 20.32 14.71
CA LEU A 472 -2.13 20.52 13.62
C LEU A 472 -1.27 21.77 13.82
N ASP A 473 -1.68 22.69 14.71
CA ASP A 473 -1.06 24.00 14.93
C ASP A 473 -0.83 24.75 13.59
N GLU A 474 0.27 25.49 13.44
CA GLU A 474 0.65 26.13 12.17
C GLU A 474 1.63 25.22 11.40
N ILE A 475 1.12 24.50 10.39
CA ILE A 475 1.97 23.66 9.53
C ILE A 475 2.69 24.50 8.48
N LYS A 476 3.95 24.15 8.24
CA LYS A 476 4.83 24.82 7.28
C LYS A 476 5.42 23.84 6.29
N VAL A 477 5.76 24.35 5.11
CA VAL A 477 6.38 23.59 4.03
C VAL A 477 7.61 24.32 3.48
N ASP A 478 8.52 23.55 2.89
CA ASP A 478 9.70 24.10 2.24
C ASP A 478 9.32 24.98 1.03
N PRO A 479 9.81 26.23 0.91
CA PRO A 479 9.46 27.13 -0.19
C PRO A 479 9.83 26.61 -1.58
N TYR A 480 10.88 25.78 -1.69
CA TYR A 480 11.33 25.23 -2.97
C TYR A 480 10.46 24.05 -3.41
N PHE A 481 10.14 23.15 -2.47
CA PHE A 481 9.30 22.00 -2.79
C PHE A 481 7.80 22.33 -2.77
N GLN A 482 7.36 23.31 -1.97
CA GLN A 482 5.97 23.75 -1.86
C GLN A 482 4.96 22.66 -1.44
N SER A 483 5.40 21.41 -1.24
CA SER A 483 4.59 20.28 -0.81
C SER A 483 5.43 19.31 0.03
N SER A 484 4.76 18.61 0.93
CA SER A 484 5.32 17.53 1.74
C SER A 484 4.25 16.55 2.18
N TYR A 485 4.68 15.42 2.75
CA TYR A 485 3.81 14.37 3.25
C TYR A 485 4.33 13.89 4.61
N ALA A 486 3.44 13.38 5.46
CA ALA A 486 3.77 13.04 6.85
C ALA A 486 4.33 11.62 7.00
N ASP A 487 5.52 11.48 7.60
CA ASP A 487 6.15 10.22 8.03
C ASP A 487 6.15 9.08 6.99
N GLY A 488 6.39 9.39 5.72
CA GLY A 488 6.38 8.36 4.68
C GLY A 488 5.00 7.96 4.20
N ASN A 489 3.94 8.66 4.59
CA ASN A 489 2.56 8.33 4.28
C ASN A 489 1.85 9.45 3.50
N VAL A 490 1.57 9.17 2.23
CA VAL A 490 0.92 10.09 1.30
C VAL A 490 -0.59 10.28 1.54
N LYS A 491 -1.18 9.60 2.53
CA LYS A 491 -2.56 9.86 2.96
C LYS A 491 -2.68 11.15 3.78
N MET A 492 -1.56 11.75 4.18
CA MET A 492 -1.50 13.10 4.73
C MET A 492 -0.53 13.93 3.91
N LEU A 493 -1.06 14.85 3.10
CA LEU A 493 -0.28 15.72 2.23
C LEU A 493 -0.52 17.18 2.59
N ILE A 494 0.52 17.98 2.46
CA ILE A 494 0.44 19.42 2.64
C ILE A 494 0.97 20.14 1.41
N ALA A 495 0.38 21.28 1.10
CA ALA A 495 0.82 22.11 0.00
C ALA A 495 0.67 23.60 0.31
N SER A 496 1.68 24.40 0.01
CA SER A 496 1.50 25.83 -0.11
C SER A 496 0.90 26.17 -1.46
N VAL A 497 0.16 27.28 -1.49
CA VAL A 497 -0.39 27.87 -2.70
C VAL A 497 -0.05 29.36 -2.69
N LYS A 498 0.30 29.89 -3.86
CA LYS A 498 0.52 31.32 -4.08
C LYS A 498 -0.26 31.74 -5.31
N GLU A 499 -0.95 32.87 -5.21
CA GLU A 499 -1.78 33.38 -6.30
C GLU A 499 -0.92 33.62 -7.55
N GLY A 500 -1.29 32.99 -8.67
CA GLY A 500 -0.58 33.10 -9.94
C GLY A 500 0.66 32.21 -10.10
N GLU A 501 1.03 31.41 -9.09
CA GLU A 501 2.14 30.45 -9.18
C GLU A 501 1.62 28.99 -9.13
N ASN A 502 2.12 28.15 -10.03
CA ASN A 502 1.83 26.71 -9.98
C ASN A 502 2.76 26.01 -8.97
N ASN A 503 2.20 25.15 -8.13
CA ASN A 503 2.99 24.28 -7.25
C ASN A 503 3.86 23.33 -8.09
N GLN A 504 5.18 23.54 -8.10
CA GLN A 504 6.11 22.83 -8.98
C GLN A 504 6.16 21.33 -8.65
N PHE A 505 6.09 20.99 -7.37
CA PHE A 505 6.14 19.59 -6.92
C PHE A 505 4.91 18.82 -7.37
N ILE A 506 3.71 19.33 -7.08
CA ILE A 506 2.46 18.69 -7.50
C ILE A 506 2.38 18.63 -9.03
N SER A 507 2.78 19.70 -9.71
CA SER A 507 2.85 19.71 -11.19
C SER A 507 3.78 18.63 -11.74
N LYS A 508 4.97 18.45 -11.15
CA LYS A 508 5.93 17.42 -11.56
C LYS A 508 5.41 16.02 -11.27
N LEU A 509 4.78 15.80 -10.12
CA LEU A 509 4.15 14.53 -9.77
C LEU A 509 3.07 14.15 -10.78
N LEU A 510 2.17 15.08 -11.09
CA LEU A 510 1.10 14.87 -12.06
C LEU A 510 1.65 14.62 -13.47
N ASN A 511 2.71 15.32 -13.88
CA ASN A 511 3.36 15.08 -15.17
C ASN A 511 4.02 13.69 -15.26
N ASN A 512 4.71 13.26 -14.19
CA ASN A 512 5.28 11.91 -14.11
C ASN A 512 4.19 10.86 -14.22
N TRP A 513 3.06 11.09 -13.56
CA TRP A 513 1.90 10.22 -13.60
C TRP A 513 1.28 10.16 -15.01
N ILE A 514 1.05 11.30 -15.67
CA ILE A 514 0.57 11.36 -17.08
C ILE A 514 1.49 10.56 -18.01
N GLU A 515 2.81 10.74 -17.87
CA GLU A 515 3.79 10.02 -18.69
C GLU A 515 3.79 8.51 -18.39
N THR A 516 3.57 8.14 -17.12
CA THR A 516 3.41 6.74 -16.71
C THR A 516 2.21 6.11 -17.41
N TYR A 517 1.06 6.79 -17.44
CA TYR A 517 -0.14 6.33 -18.14
C TYR A 517 0.08 6.18 -19.63
N ARG A 518 0.74 7.16 -20.24
CA ARG A 518 1.08 7.11 -21.67
C ARG A 518 1.90 5.85 -22.00
N ILE A 519 2.86 5.49 -21.14
CA ILE A 519 3.67 4.28 -21.29
C ILE A 519 2.83 3.01 -21.07
N ILE A 520 1.98 2.97 -20.03
CA ILE A 520 1.07 1.84 -19.75
C ILE A 520 0.19 1.53 -20.96
N LEU A 521 -0.39 2.58 -21.57
CA LEU A 521 -1.25 2.44 -22.74
C LEU A 521 -0.46 2.05 -23.98
N GLN A 522 0.71 2.67 -24.21
CA GLN A 522 1.57 2.38 -25.37
C GLN A 522 2.05 0.92 -25.40
N HIS A 523 2.41 0.37 -24.24
CA HIS A 523 2.94 -1.00 -24.12
C HIS A 523 1.85 -2.04 -23.80
N GLY A 524 0.60 -1.60 -23.57
CA GLY A 524 -0.54 -2.48 -23.32
C GLY A 524 -0.45 -3.32 -22.04
N ILE A 525 0.43 -2.98 -21.09
CA ILE A 525 0.77 -3.83 -19.93
C ILE A 525 -0.42 -4.14 -19.03
N HIS A 526 -1.40 -3.25 -18.98
CA HIS A 526 -2.64 -3.37 -18.21
C HIS A 526 -3.60 -4.44 -18.75
N ALA A 527 -3.47 -4.84 -20.02
CA ALA A 527 -4.37 -5.77 -20.71
C ALA A 527 -3.67 -7.05 -21.20
N ILE A 528 -2.46 -7.33 -20.70
CA ILE A 528 -1.69 -8.50 -21.14
C ILE A 528 -2.31 -9.79 -20.61
N GLN A 529 -2.50 -10.75 -21.51
CA GLN A 529 -2.91 -12.10 -21.12
C GLN A 529 -1.74 -12.84 -20.44
N LEU A 530 -1.91 -13.20 -19.17
CA LEU A 530 -0.96 -13.95 -18.35
C LEU A 530 -0.69 -15.39 -18.84
N SER A 531 -1.39 -15.85 -19.88
CA SER A 531 -1.26 -17.18 -20.44
C SER A 531 0.01 -17.38 -21.26
N VAL A 532 0.68 -16.31 -21.75
CA VAL A 532 1.89 -16.41 -22.59
C VAL A 532 3.12 -15.81 -21.87
N PRO A 533 3.98 -16.62 -21.21
CA PRO A 533 5.09 -16.11 -20.39
C PRO A 533 6.11 -15.24 -21.13
N ASN A 534 6.37 -15.55 -22.41
CA ASN A 534 7.36 -14.81 -23.21
C ASN A 534 6.87 -13.42 -23.63
N SER A 535 5.58 -13.25 -23.95
CA SER A 535 5.04 -11.93 -24.28
C SER A 535 4.94 -11.04 -23.04
N LEU A 536 4.57 -11.62 -21.89
CA LEU A 536 4.54 -10.93 -20.60
C LEU A 536 5.94 -10.43 -20.20
N ARG A 537 6.95 -11.30 -20.26
CA ARG A 537 8.35 -10.93 -19.96
C ARG A 537 8.84 -9.80 -20.87
N ASN A 538 8.61 -9.93 -22.18
CA ASN A 538 9.02 -8.91 -23.14
C ASN A 538 8.33 -7.57 -22.90
N ALA A 539 7.03 -7.58 -22.59
CA ALA A 539 6.30 -6.37 -22.28
C ALA A 539 6.83 -5.71 -21.01
N ILE A 540 6.97 -6.45 -19.90
CA ILE A 540 7.54 -5.93 -18.64
C ILE A 540 8.90 -5.28 -18.90
N THR A 541 9.82 -5.98 -19.58
CA THR A 541 11.15 -5.45 -19.89
C THR A 541 11.05 -4.16 -20.72
N SER A 542 10.27 -4.17 -21.80
CA SER A 542 10.13 -3.00 -22.68
C SER A 542 9.50 -1.80 -21.97
N THR A 543 8.55 -2.04 -21.07
CA THR A 543 7.88 -1.02 -20.26
C THR A 543 8.82 -0.47 -19.20
N GLN A 544 9.59 -1.34 -18.53
CA GLN A 544 10.61 -0.93 -17.55
C GLN A 544 11.68 -0.05 -18.18
N GLU A 545 12.14 -0.40 -19.39
CA GLU A 545 13.07 0.42 -20.17
C GLU A 545 12.48 1.77 -20.59
N ALA A 546 11.18 1.81 -20.87
CA ALA A 546 10.49 3.07 -21.20
C ALA A 546 10.40 4.00 -19.98
N PHE A 547 10.12 3.46 -18.79
CA PHE A 547 10.15 4.22 -17.54
C PHE A 547 11.56 4.76 -17.24
N ALA A 548 12.58 3.91 -17.34
CA ALA A 548 13.97 4.31 -17.11
C ALA A 548 14.39 5.46 -18.04
N ARG A 549 14.05 5.38 -19.34
CA ARG A 549 14.30 6.46 -20.32
C ARG A 549 13.65 7.79 -19.98
N LYS A 550 12.57 7.77 -19.20
CA LYS A 550 11.84 8.95 -18.74
C LYS A 550 12.19 9.36 -17.31
N ASN A 551 13.21 8.75 -16.72
CA ASN A 551 13.60 8.96 -15.33
C ASN A 551 12.45 8.72 -14.32
N LEU A 552 11.57 7.78 -14.64
CA LEU A 552 10.48 7.34 -13.77
C LEU A 552 10.93 6.11 -12.97
N LYS A 553 10.72 6.14 -11.65
CA LYS A 553 10.96 5.00 -10.76
C LYS A 553 9.65 4.26 -10.51
N VAL A 554 9.24 3.45 -11.50
CA VAL A 554 8.00 2.68 -11.45
C VAL A 554 8.33 1.23 -11.79
N ASN A 555 7.85 0.28 -10.99
CA ASN A 555 7.97 -1.14 -11.29
C ASN A 555 6.92 -1.58 -12.32
N ALA A 556 7.36 -1.95 -13.52
CA ALA A 556 6.46 -2.41 -14.58
C ALA A 556 5.67 -3.67 -14.18
N LYS A 557 6.20 -4.52 -13.29
CA LYS A 557 5.47 -5.71 -12.81
C LYS A 557 4.26 -5.35 -11.97
N ALA A 558 4.35 -4.31 -11.14
CA ALA A 558 3.24 -3.83 -10.31
C ALA A 558 2.05 -3.33 -11.16
N LEU A 559 2.31 -2.90 -12.40
CA LEU A 559 1.29 -2.34 -13.28
C LEU A 559 0.51 -3.38 -14.07
N ILE A 560 0.81 -4.67 -13.90
CA ILE A 560 -0.01 -5.75 -14.46
C ILE A 560 -1.35 -5.70 -13.74
N HIS A 561 -2.44 -5.56 -14.50
CA HIS A 561 -3.80 -5.45 -13.94
C HIS A 561 -4.01 -4.25 -12.99
N TYR A 562 -3.25 -3.17 -13.15
CA TYR A 562 -3.18 -2.04 -12.19
C TYR A 562 -4.51 -1.39 -11.81
N HIS A 563 -5.53 -1.45 -12.70
CA HIS A 563 -6.88 -0.95 -12.38
C HIS A 563 -7.57 -1.72 -11.26
N TRP A 564 -6.96 -2.82 -10.81
CA TRP A 564 -7.49 -3.69 -9.81
C TRP A 564 -6.35 -4.38 -9.04
N ASP A 565 -5.82 -3.72 -8.01
CA ASP A 565 -4.69 -4.23 -7.22
C ASP A 565 -4.93 -5.63 -6.65
N ILE A 566 -6.18 -6.00 -6.36
CA ILE A 566 -6.56 -7.34 -5.89
C ILE A 566 -6.29 -8.43 -6.95
N LEU A 567 -6.23 -8.03 -8.24
CA LEU A 567 -5.88 -8.90 -9.35
C LEU A 567 -4.36 -8.90 -9.67
N SER A 568 -3.56 -8.15 -8.92
CA SER A 568 -2.10 -8.24 -8.98
C SER A 568 -1.63 -9.39 -8.09
N GLN A 569 -0.85 -10.31 -8.67
CA GLN A 569 -0.26 -11.45 -7.96
C GLN A 569 1.10 -11.12 -7.32
N TYR A 570 1.62 -9.92 -7.54
CA TYR A 570 3.02 -9.59 -7.26
C TYR A 570 3.16 -8.35 -6.37
N GLU A 571 2.69 -7.19 -6.84
CA GLU A 571 2.86 -5.89 -6.17
C GLU A 571 1.63 -4.99 -6.44
N GLN A 572 1.22 -4.18 -5.46
CA GLN A 572 0.14 -3.21 -5.64
C GLN A 572 0.61 -2.07 -6.56
N ALA A 573 -0.21 -1.67 -7.53
CA ALA A 573 0.14 -0.61 -8.46
C ALA A 573 0.03 0.79 -7.85
N ILE A 574 -0.89 0.96 -6.89
CA ILE A 574 -1.14 2.26 -6.26
C ILE A 574 0.11 2.86 -5.58
N PRO A 575 0.87 2.10 -4.76
CA PRO A 575 2.13 2.59 -4.21
C PRO A 575 3.11 3.13 -5.25
N GLU A 576 3.19 2.49 -6.42
CA GLU A 576 4.08 2.89 -7.51
C GLU A 576 3.58 4.15 -8.25
N LEU A 577 2.27 4.30 -8.40
CA LEU A 577 1.66 5.40 -9.17
C LEU A 577 1.50 6.69 -8.36
N LEU A 578 1.02 6.58 -7.12
CA LEU A 578 0.64 7.70 -6.26
C LEU A 578 1.04 7.48 -4.80
N GLY A 579 1.84 6.46 -4.49
CA GLY A 579 2.39 6.23 -3.16
C GLY A 579 3.72 6.94 -2.93
N THR A 580 4.31 6.70 -1.77
CA THR A 580 5.59 7.29 -1.32
C THR A 580 6.71 7.20 -2.36
N PRO A 581 6.93 6.06 -3.06
CA PRO A 581 7.92 5.98 -4.14
C PRO A 581 7.77 7.05 -5.23
N ALA A 582 6.53 7.38 -5.64
CA ALA A 582 6.26 8.39 -6.65
C ALA A 582 6.65 9.80 -6.16
N TYR A 583 6.35 10.11 -4.90
CA TYR A 583 6.70 11.40 -4.28
C TYR A 583 8.21 11.52 -4.07
N ASP A 584 8.87 10.45 -3.64
CA ASP A 584 10.33 10.40 -3.49
C ASP A 584 11.06 10.57 -4.84
N CYS A 585 10.47 10.02 -5.90
CA CYS A 585 10.94 10.22 -7.26
C CYS A 585 10.88 11.70 -7.65
N VAL A 586 9.79 12.41 -7.33
CA VAL A 586 9.65 13.85 -7.60
C VAL A 586 10.66 14.68 -6.80
N TYR A 587 10.80 14.42 -5.50
CA TYR A 587 11.85 15.07 -4.69
C TYR A 587 13.24 14.89 -5.32
N SER A 588 13.56 13.66 -5.73
CA SER A 588 14.84 13.34 -6.36
C SER A 588 15.03 14.09 -7.68
N GLN A 589 13.98 14.21 -8.51
CA GLN A 589 14.03 14.94 -9.78
C GLN A 589 14.22 16.44 -9.56
N LEU A 590 13.46 17.05 -8.65
CA LEU A 590 13.58 18.48 -8.33
C LEU A 590 14.95 18.81 -7.73
N LEU A 591 15.48 17.95 -6.85
CA LEU A 591 16.84 18.12 -6.34
C LEU A 591 17.90 18.04 -7.45
N LYS A 592 17.76 17.10 -8.39
CA LYS A 592 18.67 17.01 -9.55
C LYS A 592 18.61 18.26 -10.43
N GLU A 593 17.41 18.77 -10.68
CA GLU A 593 17.17 20.02 -11.42
C GLU A 593 17.81 21.21 -10.70
N LEU A 594 17.59 21.33 -9.37
CA LEU A 594 18.20 22.39 -8.56
C LEU A 594 19.73 22.39 -8.63
N LEU A 595 20.33 21.19 -8.64
CA LEU A 595 21.78 21.00 -8.54
C LEU A 595 22.49 21.06 -9.90
N ASN A 596 21.76 21.17 -11.02
CA ASN A 596 22.29 21.13 -12.39
C ASN A 596 23.25 19.94 -12.61
N SER A 597 22.95 18.77 -12.02
CA SER A 597 23.82 17.60 -12.14
C SER A 597 23.43 16.76 -13.36
N GLU A 598 24.15 16.93 -14.46
CA GLU A 598 23.96 16.15 -15.69
C GLU A 598 24.51 14.70 -15.62
N SER A 599 25.27 14.34 -14.57
CA SER A 599 25.88 13.01 -14.48
C SER A 599 25.03 11.98 -13.73
N VAL A 600 24.46 11.08 -14.53
CA VAL A 600 24.10 9.71 -14.16
C VAL A 600 25.39 8.98 -13.71
N GLU A 601 25.27 8.09 -12.71
CA GLU A 601 26.22 7.00 -12.36
C GLU A 601 27.37 7.14 -11.34
N THR A 602 27.77 8.31 -10.81
CA THR A 602 28.89 8.32 -9.81
C THR A 602 28.68 9.20 -8.57
N GLN A 603 27.43 9.38 -8.13
CA GLN A 603 27.17 10.10 -6.88
C GLN A 603 27.01 9.11 -5.72
N THR A 604 27.98 9.10 -4.81
CA THR A 604 28.00 8.30 -3.57
C THR A 604 26.93 8.67 -2.54
N ILE A 605 26.10 9.68 -2.82
CA ILE A 605 25.01 10.12 -1.95
C ILE A 605 23.69 9.84 -2.66
N ASP A 606 22.89 9.03 -1.99
CA ASP A 606 21.51 8.78 -2.34
C ASP A 606 20.66 10.06 -2.11
N PHE A 607 20.06 10.59 -3.19
CA PHE A 607 19.18 11.76 -3.14
C PHE A 607 18.03 11.60 -2.14
N TYR A 608 17.57 10.37 -1.95
CA TYR A 608 16.54 10.03 -0.97
C TYR A 608 17.05 10.24 0.46
N SER A 609 18.23 9.71 0.78
CA SER A 609 18.91 9.95 2.07
C SER A 609 19.15 11.44 2.34
N PHE A 610 19.48 12.24 1.32
CA PHE A 610 19.61 13.70 1.48
C PHE A 610 18.25 14.35 1.74
N GLN A 611 17.23 14.02 0.94
CA GLN A 611 15.87 14.53 1.10
C GLN A 611 15.36 14.33 2.53
N LYS A 612 15.42 13.09 3.06
CA LYS A 612 14.98 12.80 4.44
C LYS A 612 15.68 13.64 5.52
N LYS A 613 16.91 14.11 5.29
CA LYS A 613 17.61 14.99 6.23
C LYS A 613 17.15 16.44 6.16
N VAL A 614 16.75 16.92 4.98
CA VAL A 614 16.52 18.36 4.73
C VAL A 614 15.05 18.73 4.60
N THR A 615 14.16 17.78 4.33
CA THR A 615 12.71 18.00 4.41
C THR A 615 12.22 17.54 5.78
N PRO A 616 11.72 18.45 6.64
CA PRO A 616 11.17 18.04 7.92
C PRO A 616 9.96 17.14 7.68
N SER A 617 10.01 15.92 8.21
CA SER A 617 8.78 15.15 8.43
C SER A 617 8.03 15.78 9.59
N PHE A 618 6.71 15.83 9.50
CA PHE A 618 5.86 16.22 10.60
C PHE A 618 4.99 15.02 10.97
N ASN A 619 4.97 14.67 12.25
CA ASN A 619 4.09 13.64 12.78
C ASN A 619 2.87 14.33 13.37
N SER A 620 1.74 14.28 12.68
CA SER A 620 0.51 14.95 13.13
C SER A 620 -0.74 14.11 12.94
N ALA A 621 -0.57 12.83 12.57
CA ALA A 621 -1.66 11.89 12.40
C ALA A 621 -1.29 10.50 12.96
N THR A 622 -2.30 9.77 13.40
CA THR A 622 -2.20 8.34 13.67
C THR A 622 -2.56 7.57 12.39
N PHE A 623 -1.59 6.86 11.81
CA PHE A 623 -1.76 6.17 10.52
C PHE A 623 -2.28 4.73 10.66
N LEU A 624 -1.88 4.03 11.72
CA LEU A 624 -2.36 2.68 12.01
C LEU A 624 -3.66 2.75 12.81
N THR A 625 -4.76 3.00 12.11
CA THR A 625 -6.12 3.03 12.67
C THR A 625 -6.86 1.73 12.36
N GLU A 626 -7.93 1.43 13.10
CA GLU A 626 -8.76 0.26 12.81
C GLU A 626 -9.38 0.30 11.39
N GLU A 627 -9.76 1.49 10.90
CA GLU A 627 -10.24 1.69 9.53
C GLU A 627 -9.14 1.46 8.51
N ALA A 628 -7.91 1.92 8.79
CA ALA A 628 -6.77 1.64 7.92
C ALA A 628 -6.52 0.12 7.88
N THR A 629 -6.41 -0.56 9.02
CA THR A 629 -6.21 -2.02 9.09
C THR A 629 -7.32 -2.78 8.35
N GLN A 630 -8.59 -2.41 8.54
CA GLN A 630 -9.69 -3.01 7.78
C GLN A 630 -9.62 -2.70 6.30
N SER A 631 -9.28 -1.48 5.88
CA SER A 631 -9.15 -1.15 4.46
C SER A 631 -8.09 -2.02 3.76
N HIS A 632 -7.03 -2.40 4.47
CA HIS A 632 -6.03 -3.35 3.96
C HIS A 632 -6.59 -4.78 3.86
N LEU A 633 -7.34 -5.24 4.87
CA LEU A 633 -7.89 -6.61 4.93
C LEU A 633 -9.15 -6.81 4.05
N MET A 634 -9.97 -5.77 3.89
CA MET A 634 -11.27 -5.81 3.23
C MET A 634 -11.20 -5.62 1.71
N GLY A 635 -10.03 -5.23 1.18
CA GLY A 635 -9.88 -4.92 -0.25
C GLY A 635 -10.34 -6.05 -1.17
N ALA A 636 -10.06 -7.32 -0.88
CA ALA A 636 -10.27 -8.43 -1.82
C ALA A 636 -11.28 -9.50 -1.43
N GLN A 637 -11.42 -9.78 -0.13
CA GLN A 637 -11.81 -11.12 0.29
C GLN A 637 -13.32 -11.37 0.39
N ARG A 638 -14.15 -10.31 0.44
CA ARG A 638 -15.60 -10.48 0.62
C ARG A 638 -16.34 -10.91 -0.64
N TYR A 639 -15.86 -10.51 -1.82
CA TYR A 639 -16.60 -10.64 -3.08
C TYR A 639 -16.07 -11.75 -4.00
N LEU A 640 -14.85 -12.24 -3.75
CA LEU A 640 -14.21 -13.29 -4.53
C LEU A 640 -14.34 -14.67 -3.89
N LYS A 641 -15.36 -14.94 -3.07
CA LYS A 641 -15.61 -16.26 -2.45
C LYS A 641 -15.41 -17.49 -3.37
N PRO A 642 -15.67 -17.42 -4.70
CA PRO A 642 -15.36 -18.49 -5.65
C PRO A 642 -13.91 -18.55 -6.19
N PHE A 643 -13.10 -17.51 -6.02
CA PHE A 643 -11.73 -17.35 -6.57
C PHE A 643 -10.65 -17.23 -5.49
N ILE A 644 -11.00 -17.43 -4.22
CA ILE A 644 -10.08 -17.40 -3.08
C ILE A 644 -9.04 -18.50 -3.27
N ASN A 645 -7.77 -18.11 -3.42
CA ASN A 645 -6.62 -18.84 -2.91
C ASN A 645 -5.29 -18.07 -3.03
N SER A 646 -5.23 -16.92 -3.72
CA SER A 646 -4.02 -16.11 -3.74
C SER A 646 -3.97 -15.14 -2.54
N PRO A 647 -2.91 -15.15 -1.74
CA PRO A 647 -2.68 -14.17 -0.69
C PRO A 647 -2.27 -12.82 -1.28
N GLN A 648 -2.38 -11.77 -0.48
CA GLN A 648 -2.06 -10.39 -0.87
C GLN A 648 -0.65 -9.94 -0.45
N TYR A 649 0.18 -10.84 0.08
CA TYR A 649 1.55 -10.55 0.50
C TYR A 649 2.57 -10.88 -0.59
N VAL A 650 3.67 -10.13 -0.62
CA VAL A 650 4.72 -10.20 -1.66
C VAL A 650 5.54 -11.50 -1.56
N GLY A 651 5.56 -12.15 -0.39
CA GLY A 651 6.11 -13.49 -0.18
C GLY A 651 5.55 -14.20 1.06
N GLN A 652 5.73 -15.52 1.17
CA GLN A 652 5.47 -16.27 2.40
C GLN A 652 6.65 -17.16 2.81
N CYS A 653 6.88 -17.26 4.11
CA CYS A 653 7.83 -18.18 4.71
C CYS A 653 7.07 -19.13 5.64
N ILE A 654 6.98 -20.39 5.26
CA ILE A 654 6.30 -21.43 6.02
C ILE A 654 7.33 -22.18 6.85
N ILE A 655 7.11 -22.23 8.16
CA ILE A 655 7.94 -22.99 9.06
C ILE A 655 7.09 -24.07 9.74
N GLN A 656 7.35 -25.32 9.37
CA GLN A 656 6.77 -26.50 10.00
C GLN A 656 7.46 -26.73 11.35
N LEU A 657 6.70 -26.57 12.44
CA LEU A 657 7.17 -26.64 13.83
C LEU A 657 7.45 -28.08 14.31
N LYS A 658 6.74 -29.05 13.75
CA LYS A 658 6.75 -30.45 14.17
C LYS A 658 6.89 -31.37 12.97
N ASP A 659 7.73 -32.39 13.09
CA ASP A 659 7.87 -33.45 12.10
C ASP A 659 6.75 -34.49 12.26
N ASP A 660 5.53 -34.07 11.95
CA ASP A 660 4.36 -34.93 12.00
C ASP A 660 3.51 -34.79 10.74
N VAL A 661 2.78 -35.86 10.41
CA VAL A 661 2.00 -35.97 9.18
C VAL A 661 0.96 -34.85 9.03
N ILE A 662 0.41 -34.31 10.12
CA ILE A 662 -0.59 -33.23 10.05
C ILE A 662 0.12 -31.92 9.72
N SER A 663 1.16 -31.56 10.48
CA SER A 663 1.92 -30.32 10.24
C SER A 663 2.60 -30.32 8.88
N GLU A 664 3.13 -31.47 8.43
CA GLU A 664 3.72 -31.64 7.11
C GLU A 664 2.66 -31.45 6.01
N LYS A 665 1.50 -32.11 6.11
CA LYS A 665 0.42 -31.94 5.13
C LYS A 665 -0.10 -30.51 5.08
N THR A 666 -0.22 -29.84 6.23
CA THR A 666 -0.65 -28.44 6.30
C THR A 666 0.41 -27.50 5.73
N ALA A 667 1.69 -27.68 6.06
CA ALA A 667 2.77 -26.87 5.53
C ALA A 667 2.93 -27.07 4.02
N LYS A 668 2.85 -28.32 3.55
CA LYS A 668 2.86 -28.67 2.13
C LYS A 668 1.66 -28.06 1.40
N PHE A 669 0.45 -28.12 1.98
CA PHE A 669 -0.74 -27.46 1.43
C PHE A 669 -0.56 -25.95 1.27
N LEU A 670 -0.06 -25.26 2.30
CA LEU A 670 0.19 -23.82 2.25
C LEU A 670 1.27 -23.45 1.25
N TYR A 671 2.37 -24.20 1.22
CA TYR A 671 3.49 -23.99 0.29
C TYR A 671 3.02 -24.16 -1.15
N ASN A 672 2.24 -25.21 -1.38
CA ASN A 672 1.72 -25.54 -2.68
C ASN A 672 0.73 -24.51 -3.24
N ASN A 673 -0.11 -23.93 -2.39
CA ASN A 673 -1.05 -22.89 -2.83
C ASN A 673 -0.33 -21.66 -3.44
N ASN A 674 0.89 -21.35 -2.99
CA ASN A 674 1.62 -20.12 -3.36
C ASN A 674 3.12 -20.36 -3.63
N SER A 675 3.47 -21.47 -4.28
CA SER A 675 4.87 -21.94 -4.36
C SER A 675 5.84 -20.97 -5.02
N ASP A 676 5.32 -20.10 -5.89
CA ASP A 676 6.05 -19.04 -6.59
C ASP A 676 6.54 -17.92 -5.66
N ILE A 677 5.88 -17.78 -4.52
CA ILE A 677 6.20 -16.77 -3.49
C ILE A 677 6.52 -17.41 -2.12
N SER A 678 6.60 -18.73 -2.04
CA SER A 678 6.79 -19.47 -0.78
C SER A 678 8.21 -19.99 -0.57
N GLU A 679 8.69 -19.88 0.67
CA GLU A 679 9.76 -20.73 1.19
C GLU A 679 9.20 -21.68 2.24
N TRP A 680 9.63 -22.95 2.26
CA TRP A 680 9.21 -23.91 3.29
C TRP A 680 10.42 -24.49 4.00
N TYR A 681 10.44 -24.32 5.32
CA TYR A 681 11.41 -24.89 6.24
C TYR A 681 10.74 -25.85 7.23
N ARG A 682 11.43 -26.92 7.58
CA ARG A 682 11.04 -27.86 8.64
C ARG A 682 11.98 -27.72 9.82
N TYR A 683 11.43 -27.57 11.02
CA TYR A 683 12.20 -27.63 12.25
C TYR A 683 12.51 -29.07 12.61
N ASP A 684 13.80 -29.38 12.69
CA ASP A 684 14.31 -30.66 13.15
C ASP A 684 14.64 -30.57 14.65
N GLU A 685 13.82 -31.25 15.46
CA GLU A 685 13.97 -31.29 16.91
C GLU A 685 15.25 -32.02 17.35
N GLU A 686 15.83 -32.92 16.56
CA GLU A 686 17.05 -33.64 16.94
C GLU A 686 18.29 -32.80 16.65
N THR A 687 18.38 -32.26 15.44
CA THR A 687 19.54 -31.47 15.01
C THR A 687 19.47 -30.00 15.41
N LYS A 688 18.33 -29.55 15.93
CA LYS A 688 18.02 -28.15 16.29
C LYS A 688 18.32 -27.21 15.12
N ARG A 689 17.83 -27.55 13.93
CA ARG A 689 18.04 -26.77 12.69
C ARG A 689 16.75 -26.62 11.90
N LEU A 690 16.69 -25.57 11.09
CA LEU A 690 15.66 -25.40 10.07
C LEU A 690 16.18 -25.98 8.74
N ILE A 691 15.51 -27.01 8.26
CA ILE A 691 15.87 -27.74 7.04
C ILE A 691 14.95 -27.26 5.91
N PRO A 692 15.47 -26.63 4.85
CA PRO A 692 14.65 -26.25 3.70
C PRO A 692 14.04 -27.50 3.05
N GLN A 693 12.75 -27.46 2.79
CA GLN A 693 11.98 -28.56 2.17
C GLN A 693 11.71 -28.31 0.68
N SER A 694 11.85 -27.07 0.21
CA SER A 694 11.63 -26.68 -1.18
C SER A 694 12.92 -26.65 -2.01
N VAL A 695 12.89 -27.23 -3.22
CA VAL A 695 13.96 -27.16 -4.24
C VAL A 695 13.49 -26.24 -5.37
N GLY A 696 13.46 -24.92 -5.14
CA GLY A 696 12.94 -23.94 -6.10
C GLY A 696 13.49 -22.54 -5.82
N THR A 697 13.60 -21.72 -6.88
CA THR A 697 14.25 -20.40 -6.97
C THR A 697 14.26 -19.59 -5.67
N GLN A 698 15.45 -19.20 -5.20
CA GLN A 698 15.61 -18.19 -4.15
C GLN A 698 14.80 -16.95 -4.54
N ILE A 699 13.79 -16.63 -3.73
CA ILE A 699 12.98 -15.42 -3.87
C ILE A 699 13.84 -14.25 -3.43
N ASP A 700 13.80 -13.15 -4.20
CA ASP A 700 14.69 -12.01 -4.02
C ASP A 700 14.56 -11.40 -2.61
N SER A 701 15.72 -11.08 -2.02
CA SER A 701 15.93 -10.89 -0.57
C SER A 701 15.45 -9.53 -0.01
N GLN A 702 14.61 -8.78 -0.72
CA GLN A 702 14.23 -7.41 -0.33
C GLN A 702 12.72 -7.18 -0.18
N GLN A 703 11.90 -8.23 -0.24
CA GLN A 703 10.44 -8.10 -0.22
C GLN A 703 9.82 -8.45 1.15
N GLU A 704 8.69 -7.82 1.46
CA GLU A 704 7.87 -8.10 2.65
C GLU A 704 7.27 -9.52 2.58
N LYS A 705 7.37 -10.29 3.67
CA LYS A 705 6.88 -11.67 3.73
C LYS A 705 5.91 -11.92 4.88
N CYS A 706 4.91 -12.77 4.63
CA CYS A 706 4.10 -13.38 5.67
C CYS A 706 4.81 -14.61 6.26
N LEU A 707 5.06 -14.60 7.56
CA LEU A 707 5.65 -15.73 8.28
C LEU A 707 4.53 -16.64 8.81
N ILE A 708 4.50 -17.89 8.37
CA ILE A 708 3.46 -18.85 8.74
C ILE A 708 4.09 -20.01 9.51
N TRP A 709 3.71 -20.18 10.77
CA TRP A 709 4.11 -21.32 11.58
C TRP A 709 3.03 -22.39 11.58
N VAL A 710 3.43 -23.63 11.31
CA VAL A 710 2.50 -24.76 11.17
C VAL A 710 2.82 -25.82 12.22
N GLY A 711 1.84 -26.14 13.06
CA GLY A 711 1.98 -27.15 14.11
C GLY A 711 0.71 -27.96 14.35
N ASN A 712 0.79 -28.95 15.23
CA ASN A 712 -0.27 -29.93 15.48
C ASN A 712 -0.90 -29.82 16.89
N GLY A 713 -0.84 -28.65 17.53
CA GLY A 713 -1.46 -28.42 18.84
C GLY A 713 -0.66 -28.89 20.05
N TYR A 714 0.36 -29.72 19.87
CA TYR A 714 1.12 -30.30 20.98
C TYR A 714 2.05 -29.27 21.65
N PRO A 715 2.26 -29.37 22.98
CA PRO A 715 3.22 -28.53 23.68
C PRO A 715 4.64 -28.67 23.13
N ILE A 716 5.37 -27.56 23.04
CA ILE A 716 6.77 -27.48 22.61
C ILE A 716 7.64 -27.27 23.85
N ALA A 717 8.79 -27.96 23.97
CA ALA A 717 9.70 -27.72 25.09
C ALA A 717 10.24 -26.27 25.06
N ILE A 718 10.37 -25.62 26.21
CA ILE A 718 10.81 -24.20 26.30
C ILE A 718 12.16 -24.00 25.58
N ILE A 719 13.08 -24.95 25.73
CA ILE A 719 14.40 -24.87 25.08
C ILE A 719 14.29 -24.96 23.55
N ASP A 720 13.35 -25.75 23.05
CA ASP A 720 13.11 -25.93 21.62
C ASP A 720 12.41 -24.72 21.03
N ALA A 721 11.47 -24.15 21.79
CA ALA A 721 10.84 -22.87 21.47
C ALA A 721 11.89 -21.74 21.36
N ILE A 722 12.81 -21.61 22.32
CA ILE A 722 13.86 -20.58 22.29
C ILE A 722 14.81 -20.79 21.10
N ASN A 723 15.29 -22.03 20.90
CA ASN A 723 16.17 -22.36 19.78
C ASN A 723 15.48 -22.09 18.43
N PHE A 724 14.20 -22.46 18.33
CA PHE A 724 13.39 -22.21 17.15
C PHE A 724 13.24 -20.71 16.86
N LEU A 725 12.96 -19.90 17.88
CA LEU A 725 12.83 -18.44 17.74
C LEU A 725 14.14 -17.82 17.24
N GLN A 726 15.28 -18.25 17.80
CA GLN A 726 16.60 -17.78 17.37
C GLN A 726 16.90 -18.17 15.91
N LEU A 727 16.58 -19.40 15.50
CA LEU A 727 16.78 -19.85 14.11
C LEU A 727 15.87 -19.11 13.14
N THR A 728 14.63 -18.85 13.53
CA THR A 728 13.68 -18.05 12.74
C THR A 728 14.22 -16.64 12.56
N GLN A 729 14.70 -16.00 13.63
CA GLN A 729 15.32 -14.67 13.58
C GLN A 729 16.57 -14.65 12.69
N GLN A 730 17.40 -15.69 12.73
CA GLN A 730 18.57 -15.81 11.86
C GLN A 730 18.19 -15.89 10.38
N ILE A 731 17.11 -16.59 10.01
CA ILE A 731 16.62 -16.61 8.63
C ILE A 731 16.14 -15.22 8.21
N LEU A 732 15.38 -14.54 9.07
CA LEU A 732 14.90 -13.18 8.82
C LEU A 732 16.06 -12.20 8.63
N LEU A 733 17.07 -12.25 9.49
CA LEU A 733 18.26 -11.37 9.44
C LEU A 733 19.18 -11.68 8.26
N LYS A 734 19.45 -12.97 7.98
CA LYS A 734 20.37 -13.38 6.90
C LYS A 734 19.86 -12.97 5.52
N ASN A 735 18.54 -12.94 5.36
CA ASN A 735 17.90 -12.66 4.08
C ASN A 735 17.26 -11.26 4.04
N ASN A 736 17.54 -10.38 5.02
CA ASN A 736 17.04 -9.00 5.09
C ASN A 736 15.50 -8.89 4.96
N PHE A 737 14.76 -9.85 5.51
CA PHE A 737 13.30 -9.91 5.37
C PHE A 737 12.59 -8.92 6.30
N HIS A 738 11.63 -8.17 5.74
CA HIS A 738 10.60 -7.48 6.52
C HIS A 738 9.40 -8.41 6.69
N VAL A 739 9.01 -8.71 7.93
CA VAL A 739 7.82 -9.53 8.21
C VAL A 739 6.62 -8.60 8.33
N GLU A 740 5.68 -8.70 7.39
CA GLU A 740 4.45 -7.89 7.40
C GLU A 740 3.40 -8.51 8.33
N GLN A 741 3.33 -9.84 8.34
CA GLN A 741 2.34 -10.59 9.10
C GLN A 741 2.94 -11.89 9.63
N MET A 742 2.51 -12.27 10.83
CA MET A 742 2.84 -13.55 11.42
C MET A 742 1.57 -14.35 11.73
N THR A 743 1.48 -15.55 11.18
CA THR A 743 0.31 -16.44 11.34
C THR A 743 0.73 -17.76 11.96
N LEU A 744 -0.02 -18.22 12.97
CA LEU A 744 0.14 -19.54 13.54
C LEU A 744 -1.06 -20.42 13.18
N ILE A 745 -0.79 -21.55 12.55
CA ILE A 745 -1.79 -22.55 12.16
C ILE A 745 -1.52 -23.81 12.96
N ALA A 746 -2.41 -24.10 13.91
CA ALA A 746 -2.37 -25.33 14.67
C ALA A 746 -3.76 -25.74 15.15
N CYS A 747 -3.98 -27.04 15.36
CA CYS A 747 -5.20 -27.50 16.02
C CYS A 747 -5.16 -27.15 17.51
N GLN A 748 -6.27 -26.63 18.05
CA GLN A 748 -6.41 -26.48 19.49
C GLN A 748 -6.78 -27.84 20.10
N PRO A 749 -5.94 -28.45 20.95
CA PRO A 749 -6.37 -29.63 21.69
C PRO A 749 -7.54 -29.23 22.60
N ARG A 750 -8.67 -29.96 22.54
CA ARG A 750 -9.75 -29.81 23.51
C ARG A 750 -9.15 -29.96 24.91
N ARG A 751 -9.27 -28.91 25.74
CA ARG A 751 -8.94 -28.96 27.18
C ARG A 751 -9.71 -30.12 27.83
N THR A 752 -9.07 -31.27 27.93
CA THR A 752 -9.56 -32.44 28.67
C THR A 752 -8.60 -32.68 29.82
N GLY A 753 -8.78 -31.89 30.88
CA GLY A 753 -8.07 -32.03 32.14
C GLY A 753 -6.58 -31.68 32.12
N PRO A 754 -5.93 -31.61 33.29
CA PRO A 754 -4.49 -31.55 33.37
C PRO A 754 -3.92 -32.84 32.79
N ILE A 755 -3.06 -32.74 31.78
CA ILE A 755 -2.26 -33.88 31.33
C ILE A 755 -1.33 -34.22 32.50
N ALA A 756 -1.67 -35.26 33.26
CA ALA A 756 -0.83 -35.76 34.33
C ALA A 756 0.51 -36.20 33.73
N GLY A 757 1.60 -35.51 34.11
CA GLY A 757 2.96 -35.87 33.74
C GLY A 757 3.77 -34.83 32.96
N VAL A 758 3.19 -33.71 32.53
CA VAL A 758 3.95 -32.65 31.82
C VAL A 758 4.50 -31.65 32.83
N GLY A 759 5.77 -31.79 33.20
CA GLY A 759 6.46 -30.84 34.09
C GLY A 759 6.59 -29.43 33.49
N ASN A 760 7.01 -28.46 34.32
CA ASN A 760 7.21 -27.02 34.05
C ASN A 760 8.18 -26.64 32.89
N LYS A 761 8.41 -27.51 31.91
CA LYS A 761 9.42 -27.34 30.83
C LYS A 761 8.85 -27.27 29.42
N THR A 762 7.53 -27.25 29.24
CA THR A 762 6.88 -27.17 27.92
C THR A 762 5.87 -26.03 27.86
N LEU A 763 5.78 -25.35 26.72
CA LEU A 763 4.80 -24.32 26.40
C LEU A 763 3.66 -24.92 25.59
N SER A 764 2.42 -24.52 25.89
CA SER A 764 1.33 -24.69 24.92
C SER A 764 1.66 -23.90 23.65
N ILE A 765 1.02 -24.23 22.53
CA ILE A 765 1.22 -23.47 21.28
C ILE A 765 0.82 -21.99 21.45
N GLU A 766 -0.21 -21.70 22.25
CA GLU A 766 -0.58 -20.33 22.63
C GLU A 766 0.51 -19.67 23.48
N GLY A 767 1.08 -20.37 24.47
CA GLY A 767 2.19 -19.88 25.28
C GLY A 767 3.48 -19.68 24.48
N PHE A 768 3.71 -20.51 23.46
CA PHE A 768 4.80 -20.38 22.51
C PHE A 768 4.62 -19.14 21.60
N PHE A 769 3.40 -18.90 21.11
CA PHE A 769 3.08 -17.70 20.34
C PHE A 769 3.21 -16.42 21.18
N MET A 770 2.78 -16.45 22.45
CA MET A 770 2.99 -15.34 23.38
C MET A 770 4.48 -15.13 23.71
N LEU A 771 5.26 -16.20 23.84
CA LEU A 771 6.72 -16.13 23.98
C LEU A 771 7.36 -15.53 22.72
N ALA A 772 6.90 -15.90 21.53
CA ALA A 772 7.38 -15.34 20.27
C ALA A 772 7.16 -13.82 20.21
N LYS A 773 5.96 -13.35 20.58
CA LYS A 773 5.64 -11.92 20.67
C LYS A 773 6.50 -11.15 21.68
N THR A 774 6.97 -11.81 22.74
CA THR A 774 7.84 -11.19 23.76
C THR A 774 9.32 -11.21 23.39
N VAL A 775 9.77 -12.22 22.64
CA VAL A 775 11.17 -12.36 22.21
C VAL A 775 11.43 -11.60 20.90
N ASN A 776 10.40 -11.37 20.09
CA ASN A 776 10.47 -10.58 18.87
C ASN A 776 9.17 -9.74 18.75
N PRO A 777 9.17 -8.47 19.18
CA PRO A 777 7.96 -7.64 19.22
C PRO A 777 7.51 -7.10 17.85
N ARG A 778 8.21 -7.46 16.76
CA ARG A 778 7.77 -7.19 15.38
C ARG A 778 6.64 -8.10 14.95
#